data_AF-A0A378JEB3-F1
#
_entry.id   AF-A0A378JEB3-F1
#
_cell.length_a   1.000
_cell.length_b   1.000
_cell.length_c   1.000
_cell.angle_alpha   90.00
_cell.angle_beta   90.00
_cell.angle_gamma   90.00
#
_symmetry.space_group_name_H-M   'P 1'
#
loop_
_entity.id
_entity.type
_entity.pdbx_description
1 polymer ?
#
loop_
_entity_poly.entity_id
_entity_poly.type
_entity_poly.pdbx_seq_one_letter_code
_entity_poly.pdbx_strand_id
1 'polypeptide(L)'
;MKIVVFSSCSNNFGDLAFGKRIGLKLRDKYPKAEISLVTDPKDSPRGKQAKAHLEKINLDSKFPIIPIDDYQQNYRYDVPADLIIIGPVLNIKEDLVINILAKNNPTVPIVLMTEYNFDDWVIRDLNDKIMRQKGFSGSILDFPTGINNLGGIFIENQLVDCDLTKDETRQNIFNKLTQTSNIILGNASSNDYINNTNIAVNYSHNNARRFLTVHSLIVSPVKNVDVINLGDKNQIDKTVLKEQSEKLLQKGFSKVIYASIEDGSEVVAQTNNNGPIYRVIHTGMVSADESLALRQLCGDFGGATGDQSYSEAISKSSIVVYECQTWKKGFLDAMVALGNTIDASGKLGETIRLLGTADSEEKYVTLSSNLRDENVLKGLHDFRLTILKNHDLSINLKYLDDFWNKDLKKKLIDQLSKYSSQLKSLHNHNDIAVILKDLTDKIDGRSLFEILEHWKVDNAHGFDKNNYEVLFNNKNRIAYQIKSLIDSYFSKSQIIHKINSDDDFYIGIKQSIILSDSHKNQPQTSITRKSAQKYLDVILTLVNDLESEVQNTQTNQSDKLLRLCDELKNEIRNTFITLAKENAMNPTIFHLIVSEFKNHATVKLNNFQANSSNLIPNSMNKFDVLKFTIQSSVNESISNSKEEINDSIRSSNTAPYSMQQSLRSNLQELRNEYIQLENITPTPRKNRK
;
A
#
# COMPACT_ATOMS: atom_id res chain seq x y z
N MET A 1 6.93 -15.81 11.46
CA MET A 1 6.82 -14.37 11.26
C MET A 1 6.36 -13.74 12.56
N LYS A 2 7.03 -12.70 13.03
CA LYS A 2 6.71 -11.98 14.26
C LYS A 2 6.39 -10.52 13.92
N ILE A 3 5.16 -10.09 14.15
CA ILE A 3 4.69 -8.73 13.90
C ILE A 3 4.50 -8.02 15.23
N VAL A 4 5.03 -6.81 15.35
CA VAL A 4 4.82 -5.95 16.52
C VAL A 4 4.01 -4.73 16.11
N VAL A 5 2.87 -4.54 16.76
CA VAL A 5 1.99 -3.38 16.55
C VAL A 5 2.13 -2.46 17.75
N PHE A 6 2.57 -1.22 17.53
CA PHE A 6 2.65 -0.18 18.54
C PHE A 6 1.41 0.71 18.46
N SER A 7 0.59 0.72 19.51
CA SER A 7 -0.55 1.63 19.63
C SER A 7 -0.62 2.29 21.02
N SER A 8 -0.79 3.61 21.02
CA SER A 8 -0.93 4.45 22.22
C SER A 8 -2.35 4.42 22.75
N CYS A 9 -2.53 4.60 24.05
CA CYS A 9 -3.82 4.86 24.68
C CYS A 9 -4.02 6.39 24.81
N SER A 10 -4.55 7.06 23.78
CA SER A 10 -4.77 8.52 23.83
C SER A 10 -6.23 8.86 24.14
N ASN A 11 -6.45 9.56 25.25
CA ASN A 11 -7.73 10.16 25.66
C ASN A 11 -8.94 9.21 25.84
N ASN A 12 -8.90 7.96 25.33
CA ASN A 12 -9.89 6.88 25.42
C ASN A 12 -9.26 5.54 24.97
N PHE A 13 -10.04 4.45 25.01
CA PHE A 13 -9.62 3.10 24.57
C PHE A 13 -9.63 2.88 23.04
N GLY A 14 -10.31 3.72 22.27
CA GLY A 14 -10.56 3.51 20.83
C GLY A 14 -9.29 3.22 20.02
N ASP A 15 -8.20 3.91 20.32
CA ASP A 15 -6.90 3.78 19.65
C ASP A 15 -6.26 2.40 19.84
N LEU A 16 -6.34 1.90 21.08
CA LEU A 16 -5.79 0.61 21.46
C LEU A 16 -6.68 -0.53 20.96
N ALA A 17 -8.00 -0.32 20.96
CA ALA A 17 -8.98 -1.18 20.31
C ALA A 17 -8.69 -1.30 18.81
N PHE A 18 -8.35 -0.17 18.17
CA PHE A 18 -8.05 -0.13 16.76
C PHE A 18 -6.77 -0.92 16.46
N GLY A 19 -5.68 -0.66 17.20
CA GLY A 19 -4.43 -1.43 17.11
C GLY A 19 -4.63 -2.94 17.33
N LYS A 20 -5.48 -3.34 18.29
CA LYS A 20 -5.86 -4.74 18.51
C LYS A 20 -6.55 -5.36 17.30
N ARG A 21 -7.45 -4.62 16.64
CA ARG A 21 -8.15 -5.10 15.43
C ARG A 21 -7.22 -5.29 14.25
N ILE A 22 -6.26 -4.40 14.08
CA ILE A 22 -5.19 -4.56 13.08
C ILE A 22 -4.42 -5.85 13.36
N GLY A 23 -4.02 -6.09 14.61
CA GLY A 23 -3.40 -7.34 15.01
C GLY A 23 -4.25 -8.57 14.70
N LEU A 24 -5.55 -8.55 14.99
CA LEU A 24 -6.47 -9.66 14.67
C LEU A 24 -6.54 -9.93 13.17
N LYS A 25 -6.70 -8.90 12.33
CA LYS A 25 -6.74 -9.05 10.87
C LYS A 25 -5.41 -9.55 10.29
N LEU A 26 -4.29 -9.09 10.83
CA LEU A 26 -2.98 -9.59 10.44
C LEU A 26 -2.81 -11.07 10.79
N ARG A 27 -3.40 -11.53 11.89
CA ARG A 27 -3.40 -12.96 12.21
C ARG A 27 -4.30 -13.75 11.25
N ASP A 28 -5.47 -13.23 10.91
CA ASP A 28 -6.35 -13.90 9.95
C ASP A 28 -5.68 -14.02 8.58
N LYS A 29 -4.94 -12.97 8.16
CA LYS A 29 -4.15 -12.97 6.93
C LYS A 29 -2.90 -13.85 7.02
N TYR A 30 -2.23 -13.86 8.17
CA TYR A 30 -1.01 -14.64 8.44
C TYR A 30 -1.21 -15.55 9.67
N PRO A 31 -1.89 -16.70 9.54
CA PRO A 31 -2.29 -17.54 10.69
C PRO A 31 -1.13 -18.07 11.54
N LYS A 32 0.07 -18.13 10.96
CA LYS A 32 1.31 -18.58 11.63
C LYS A 32 2.14 -17.41 12.19
N ALA A 33 1.64 -16.18 12.11
CA ALA A 33 2.33 -15.02 12.65
C ALA A 33 2.13 -14.92 14.17
N GLU A 34 3.22 -14.69 14.89
CA GLU A 34 3.19 -14.24 16.29
C GLU A 34 2.95 -12.73 16.28
N ILE A 35 1.89 -12.28 16.94
CA ILE A 35 1.52 -10.86 16.97
C ILE A 35 1.60 -10.34 18.39
N SER A 36 2.33 -9.26 18.59
CA SER A 36 2.44 -8.54 19.86
C SER A 36 1.83 -7.15 19.70
N LEU A 37 0.92 -6.78 20.60
CA LEU A 37 0.43 -5.40 20.71
C LEU A 37 1.18 -4.72 21.85
N VAL A 38 1.97 -3.71 21.52
CA VAL A 38 2.78 -2.95 22.47
C VAL A 38 2.14 -1.58 22.70
N THR A 39 2.04 -1.17 23.97
CA THR A 39 1.38 0.07 24.39
C THR A 39 2.25 0.88 25.34
N ASP A 40 1.71 1.98 25.89
CA ASP A 40 2.40 2.92 26.77
C ASP A 40 3.15 2.27 27.97
N PRO A 41 4.14 2.99 28.54
CA PRO A 41 4.86 2.57 29.75
C PRO A 41 3.92 2.16 30.88
N LYS A 42 4.21 1.06 31.58
CA LYS A 42 3.30 0.46 32.58
C LYS A 42 2.94 1.42 33.70
N ASP A 43 3.89 2.26 34.10
CA ASP A 43 3.76 3.19 35.21
C ASP A 43 3.17 4.54 34.79
N SER A 44 3.02 4.79 33.49
CA SER A 44 2.37 6.00 32.98
C SER A 44 0.85 5.96 33.26
N PRO A 45 0.17 7.13 33.40
CA PRO A 45 -1.28 7.17 33.52
C PRO A 45 -1.99 6.41 32.38
N ARG A 46 -1.48 6.54 31.14
CA ARG A 46 -1.99 5.85 29.95
C ARG A 46 -1.79 4.34 30.02
N GLY A 47 -0.61 3.87 30.42
CA GLY A 47 -0.33 2.43 30.56
C GLY A 47 -1.16 1.75 31.66
N LYS A 48 -1.41 2.46 32.78
CA LYS A 48 -2.32 1.98 33.84
C LYS A 48 -3.76 1.87 33.33
N GLN A 49 -4.24 2.88 32.60
CA GLN A 49 -5.56 2.85 31.96
C GLN A 49 -5.68 1.74 30.92
N ALA A 50 -4.69 1.62 30.04
CA ALA A 50 -4.59 0.57 29.04
C ALA A 50 -4.70 -0.81 29.70
N LYS A 51 -3.89 -1.10 30.72
CA LYS A 51 -3.94 -2.38 31.43
C LYS A 51 -5.33 -2.68 32.02
N ALA A 52 -5.91 -1.74 32.76
CA ALA A 52 -7.20 -1.95 33.41
C ALA A 52 -8.37 -2.11 32.41
N HIS A 53 -8.35 -1.37 31.31
CA HIS A 53 -9.38 -1.46 30.27
C HIS A 53 -9.23 -2.76 29.47
N LEU A 54 -7.99 -3.15 29.19
CA LEU A 54 -7.71 -4.36 28.46
C LEU A 54 -7.94 -5.60 29.28
N GLU A 55 -7.66 -5.64 30.57
CA GLU A 55 -8.05 -6.77 31.43
C GLU A 55 -9.58 -6.99 31.42
N LYS A 56 -10.38 -5.92 31.33
CA LYS A 56 -11.84 -6.01 31.15
C LYS A 56 -12.27 -6.46 29.75
N ILE A 57 -11.45 -6.24 28.72
CA ILE A 57 -11.75 -6.50 27.29
C ILE A 57 -11.02 -7.75 26.75
N ASN A 58 -10.03 -8.28 27.47
CA ASN A 58 -9.13 -9.37 27.07
C ASN A 58 -9.52 -10.72 27.64
N LEU A 59 -10.70 -10.87 28.25
CA LEU A 59 -11.21 -12.18 28.68
C LEU A 59 -11.15 -13.22 27.53
N ASP A 60 -11.19 -12.77 26.26
CA ASP A 60 -11.17 -13.62 25.07
C ASP A 60 -9.94 -13.43 24.12
N SER A 61 -8.91 -12.63 24.49
CA SER A 61 -7.86 -12.29 23.52
C SER A 61 -6.71 -13.30 23.46
N LYS A 62 -6.51 -13.89 22.28
CA LYS A 62 -5.44 -14.84 21.95
C LYS A 62 -4.02 -14.26 21.83
N PHE A 63 -3.80 -12.95 22.01
CA PHE A 63 -2.44 -12.36 22.10
C PHE A 63 -2.38 -11.23 23.15
N PRO A 64 -1.31 -11.17 23.96
CA PRO A 64 -1.20 -10.26 25.10
C PRO A 64 -0.91 -8.83 24.67
N ILE A 65 -1.31 -7.88 25.52
CA ILE A 65 -0.95 -6.47 25.37
C ILE A 65 0.18 -6.18 26.35
N ILE A 66 1.28 -5.70 25.80
CA ILE A 66 2.55 -5.63 26.49
C ILE A 66 2.91 -4.15 26.68
N PRO A 67 3.07 -3.65 27.91
CA PRO A 67 3.64 -2.33 28.13
C PRO A 67 5.03 -2.23 27.50
N ILE A 68 5.35 -1.07 26.92
CA ILE A 68 6.62 -0.87 26.20
C ILE A 68 7.87 -1.17 27.05
N ASP A 69 7.83 -0.89 28.36
CA ASP A 69 8.94 -1.17 29.27
C ASP A 69 9.14 -2.68 29.50
N ASP A 70 8.05 -3.43 29.58
CA ASP A 70 8.10 -4.88 29.75
C ASP A 70 8.55 -5.56 28.45
N TYR A 71 8.13 -5.01 27.30
CA TYR A 71 8.64 -5.41 25.98
C TYR A 71 10.17 -5.19 25.90
N GLN A 72 10.69 -4.11 26.49
CA GLN A 72 12.13 -3.83 26.54
C GLN A 72 12.91 -4.73 27.51
N GLN A 73 12.30 -5.17 28.62
CA GLN A 73 12.98 -5.90 29.70
C GLN A 73 12.93 -7.42 29.53
N ASN A 74 11.81 -7.98 29.05
CA ASN A 74 11.51 -9.41 29.16
C ASN A 74 11.64 -10.20 27.86
N TYR A 75 11.58 -9.57 26.69
CA TYR A 75 11.84 -10.30 25.44
C TYR A 75 13.34 -10.41 25.24
N ARG A 76 13.86 -11.61 25.53
CA ARG A 76 15.23 -12.03 25.22
C ARG A 76 15.51 -11.77 23.74
N TYR A 77 16.72 -11.28 23.48
CA TYR A 77 17.33 -10.93 22.19
C TYR A 77 17.35 -12.03 21.11
N ASP A 78 16.57 -13.11 21.25
CA ASP A 78 16.72 -14.31 20.43
C ASP A 78 15.77 -14.39 19.22
N VAL A 79 14.73 -13.54 19.13
CA VAL A 79 13.93 -13.41 17.89
C VAL A 79 13.53 -11.94 17.62
N PRO A 80 14.23 -11.23 16.71
CA PRO A 80 13.86 -9.89 16.29
C PRO A 80 12.47 -9.88 15.65
N ALA A 81 11.75 -8.76 15.76
CA ALA A 81 10.51 -8.58 15.02
C ALA A 81 10.81 -8.66 13.52
N ASP A 82 9.95 -9.36 12.78
CA ASP A 82 10.02 -9.39 11.32
C ASP A 82 9.44 -8.09 10.76
N LEU A 83 8.30 -7.62 11.30
CA LEU A 83 7.62 -6.39 10.88
C LEU A 83 7.25 -5.55 12.10
N ILE A 84 7.43 -4.23 11.99
CA ILE A 84 6.94 -3.27 12.99
C ILE A 84 5.89 -2.38 12.36
N ILE A 85 4.75 -2.24 13.03
CA ILE A 85 3.69 -1.30 12.67
C ILE A 85 3.60 -0.28 13.79
N ILE A 86 3.71 1.00 13.45
CA ILE A 86 3.53 2.12 14.38
C ILE A 86 2.24 2.81 13.96
N GLY A 87 1.20 2.72 14.79
CA GLY A 87 -0.12 3.24 14.46
C GLY A 87 -1.25 2.32 14.93
N PRO A 88 -2.51 2.74 14.70
CA PRO A 88 -2.93 3.86 13.85
C PRO A 88 -2.80 5.23 14.51
N VAL A 89 -2.72 5.31 15.85
CA VAL A 89 -2.54 6.60 16.54
C VAL A 89 -1.07 6.84 16.82
N LEU A 90 -0.49 7.76 16.06
CA LEU A 90 0.92 8.18 16.15
C LEU A 90 1.16 9.13 17.35
N ASN A 91 0.77 8.71 18.55
CA ASN A 91 0.93 9.48 19.79
C ASN A 91 1.73 8.71 20.86
N ILE A 92 2.61 7.83 20.42
CA ILE A 92 3.57 7.15 21.27
C ILE A 92 4.78 8.08 21.36
N LYS A 93 5.41 8.19 22.53
CA LYS A 93 6.69 8.89 22.66
C LYS A 93 7.66 8.27 21.66
N GLU A 94 7.94 9.01 20.60
CA GLU A 94 8.68 8.57 19.43
C GLU A 94 10.04 8.00 19.83
N ASP A 95 10.68 8.65 20.81
CA ASP A 95 11.93 8.22 21.43
C ASP A 95 11.87 6.79 22.00
N LEU A 96 10.73 6.35 22.55
CA LEU A 96 10.60 5.00 23.10
C LEU A 96 10.51 3.94 22.00
N VAL A 97 9.80 4.24 20.90
CA VAL A 97 9.72 3.36 19.74
C VAL A 97 11.07 3.30 19.03
N ILE A 98 11.70 4.46 18.84
CA ILE A 98 13.05 4.62 18.29
C ILE A 98 14.09 3.85 19.13
N ASN A 99 14.04 3.94 20.46
CA ASN A 99 14.93 3.19 21.34
C ASN A 99 14.73 1.68 21.22
N ILE A 100 13.51 1.22 20.97
CA ILE A 100 13.24 -0.20 20.68
C ILE A 100 13.78 -0.59 19.31
N LEU A 101 13.57 0.23 18.28
CA LEU A 101 14.11 0.02 16.93
C LEU A 101 15.64 -0.07 16.95
N ALA A 102 16.30 0.83 17.68
CA ALA A 102 17.75 0.86 17.84
C ALA A 102 18.29 -0.40 18.54
N LYS A 103 17.55 -0.95 19.52
CA LYS A 103 17.92 -2.18 20.23
C LYS A 103 17.64 -3.47 19.45
N ASN A 104 16.67 -3.47 18.53
CA ASN A 104 16.22 -4.66 17.78
C ASN A 104 16.91 -4.89 16.43
N ASN A 105 18.10 -4.31 16.24
CA ASN A 105 18.83 -4.34 15.00
C ASN A 105 18.09 -3.55 13.88
N PRO A 106 18.61 -2.39 13.46
CA PRO A 106 17.91 -1.39 12.63
C PRO A 106 17.44 -1.77 11.22
N THR A 107 17.43 -3.06 10.89
CA THR A 107 17.08 -3.60 9.56
C THR A 107 15.60 -3.94 9.41
N VAL A 108 14.82 -3.93 10.49
CA VAL A 108 13.40 -4.35 10.46
C VAL A 108 12.56 -3.35 9.65
N PRO A 109 11.72 -3.80 8.70
CA PRO A 109 10.80 -2.92 8.00
C PRO A 109 9.74 -2.35 8.95
N ILE A 110 9.42 -1.08 8.73
CA ILE A 110 8.45 -0.33 9.54
C ILE A 110 7.30 0.11 8.66
N VAL A 111 6.07 0.01 9.18
CA VAL A 111 4.87 0.60 8.59
C VAL A 111 4.40 1.70 9.52
N LEU A 112 4.36 2.93 9.01
CA LEU A 112 3.78 4.08 9.70
C LEU A 112 2.34 4.22 9.25
N MET A 113 1.40 4.06 10.18
CA MET A 113 -0.01 4.09 9.87
C MET A 113 -0.70 5.15 10.71
N THR A 114 -1.49 6.00 10.07
CA THR A 114 -2.21 7.07 10.75
C THR A 114 -3.65 6.68 11.05
N GLU A 115 -4.26 7.54 11.84
CA GLU A 115 -5.69 7.78 11.87
C GLU A 115 -6.25 8.24 10.51
N TYR A 116 -7.55 8.09 10.32
CA TYR A 116 -8.23 8.44 9.07
C TYR A 116 -8.07 9.92 8.73
N ASN A 117 -7.51 10.16 7.54
CA ASN A 117 -7.18 11.48 7.00
C ASN A 117 -6.42 12.38 7.99
N PHE A 118 -5.53 11.79 8.79
CA PHE A 118 -4.58 12.55 9.60
C PHE A 118 -3.53 13.23 8.70
N ASP A 119 -3.01 14.38 9.13
CA ASP A 119 -2.12 15.18 8.30
C ASP A 119 -0.80 14.47 7.93
N ASP A 120 -0.46 14.49 6.64
CA ASP A 120 0.76 13.86 6.09
C ASP A 120 2.08 14.35 6.72
N TRP A 121 2.10 15.57 7.29
CA TRP A 121 3.32 16.11 7.89
C TRP A 121 3.73 15.32 9.15
N VAL A 122 2.77 14.71 9.85
CA VAL A 122 3.03 13.90 11.06
C VAL A 122 3.78 12.62 10.69
N ILE A 123 3.34 11.93 9.64
CA ILE A 123 4.05 10.75 9.11
C ILE A 123 5.45 11.15 8.66
N ARG A 124 5.57 12.24 7.89
CA ARG A 124 6.86 12.72 7.38
C ARG A 124 7.84 13.06 8.49
N ASP A 125 7.39 13.75 9.54
CA ASP A 125 8.22 14.08 10.70
C ASP A 125 8.70 12.83 11.44
N LEU A 126 7.82 11.85 11.64
CA LEU A 126 8.19 10.57 12.26
C LEU A 126 9.15 9.76 11.38
N ASN A 127 8.90 9.70 10.07
CA ASN A 127 9.76 9.05 9.09
C ASN A 127 11.17 9.67 9.11
N ASP A 128 11.27 11.00 9.02
CA ASP A 128 12.53 11.75 9.13
C ASP A 128 13.29 11.42 10.42
N LYS A 129 12.59 11.38 11.56
CA LYS A 129 13.18 11.07 12.87
C LYS A 129 13.72 9.65 12.92
N ILE A 130 13.02 8.66 12.34
CA ILE A 130 13.46 7.27 12.27
C ILE A 130 14.65 7.14 11.32
N MET A 131 14.61 7.78 10.14
CA MET A 131 15.69 7.74 9.14
C MET A 131 16.99 8.39 9.63
N ARG A 132 16.91 9.37 10.54
CA ARG A 132 18.07 10.00 11.17
C ARG A 132 18.71 9.13 12.27
N GLN A 133 18.09 8.02 12.66
CA GLN A 133 18.65 7.16 13.71
C GLN A 133 19.89 6.42 13.22
N LYS A 134 20.97 6.55 13.99
CA LYS A 134 22.25 5.91 13.66
C LYS A 134 22.08 4.40 13.55
N GLY A 135 22.40 3.87 12.37
CA GLY A 135 22.34 2.44 12.08
C GLY A 135 21.07 2.00 11.37
N PHE A 136 19.99 2.82 11.35
CA PHE A 136 18.75 2.50 10.63
C PHE A 136 19.03 2.16 9.16
N SER A 137 18.59 0.98 8.73
CA SER A 137 18.76 0.47 7.37
C SER A 137 17.53 -0.28 6.85
N GLY A 138 16.48 -0.43 7.67
CA GLY A 138 15.19 -0.97 7.26
C GLY A 138 14.48 -0.04 6.28
N SER A 139 13.45 -0.56 5.63
CA SER A 139 12.54 0.25 4.82
C SER A 139 11.40 0.80 5.69
N ILE A 140 10.85 1.95 5.30
CA ILE A 140 9.67 2.54 5.92
C ILE A 140 8.57 2.62 4.87
N LEU A 141 7.38 2.13 5.20
CA LEU A 141 6.16 2.31 4.43
C LEU A 141 5.28 3.34 5.14
N ASP A 142 5.09 4.48 4.49
CA ASP A 142 4.09 5.46 4.89
C ASP A 142 2.72 4.96 4.41
N PHE A 143 1.85 4.64 5.35
CA PHE A 143 0.55 4.01 5.10
C PHE A 143 -0.59 4.85 5.68
N PRO A 144 -0.85 6.05 5.11
CA PRO A 144 -1.94 6.89 5.56
C PRO A 144 -3.28 6.18 5.36
N THR A 145 -4.18 6.31 6.32
CA THR A 145 -5.51 5.68 6.28
C THR A 145 -6.60 6.71 6.01
N GLY A 146 -7.77 6.27 5.56
CA GLY A 146 -8.94 7.09 5.24
C GLY A 146 -9.39 6.92 3.78
N ILE A 147 -10.50 7.56 3.41
CA ILE A 147 -11.20 7.31 2.13
C ILE A 147 -10.32 7.63 0.91
N ASN A 148 -9.56 8.72 0.98
CA ASN A 148 -8.74 9.15 -0.15
C ASN A 148 -7.30 8.63 -0.09
N ASN A 149 -7.00 7.75 0.88
CA ASN A 149 -5.65 7.30 1.17
C ASN A 149 -5.44 5.83 0.81
N LEU A 150 -4.20 5.46 0.53
CA LEU A 150 -3.81 4.09 0.14
C LEU A 150 -4.17 3.05 1.19
N GLY A 151 -4.18 3.42 2.46
CA GLY A 151 -4.63 2.56 3.54
C GLY A 151 -6.14 2.27 3.47
N GLY A 152 -6.97 3.22 3.04
CA GLY A 152 -8.42 3.05 3.15
C GLY A 152 -8.91 3.09 4.60
N ILE A 153 -10.16 2.70 4.81
CA ILE A 153 -10.83 2.54 6.09
C ILE A 153 -10.88 1.06 6.46
N PHE A 154 -10.67 0.74 7.73
CA PHE A 154 -10.88 -0.59 8.27
C PHE A 154 -12.33 -1.05 8.14
N ILE A 155 -12.56 -2.21 7.51
CA ILE A 155 -13.88 -2.83 7.42
C ILE A 155 -13.97 -4.11 8.25
N GLU A 156 -15.04 -4.21 9.03
CA GLU A 156 -15.36 -5.37 9.85
C GLU A 156 -16.18 -6.37 9.03
N ASN A 157 -15.53 -7.33 8.39
CA ASN A 157 -16.18 -8.31 7.50
C ASN A 157 -17.33 -9.08 8.16
N GLN A 158 -17.27 -9.30 9.48
CA GLN A 158 -18.34 -9.94 10.25
C GLN A 158 -19.59 -9.07 10.46
N LEU A 159 -19.48 -7.77 10.18
CA LEU A 159 -20.59 -6.81 10.16
C LEU A 159 -21.15 -6.61 8.75
N VAL A 160 -20.28 -6.74 7.74
CA VAL A 160 -20.66 -6.70 6.32
C VAL A 160 -21.57 -7.89 6.02
N ASP A 161 -22.77 -7.61 5.50
CA ASP A 161 -23.76 -8.61 5.10
C ASP A 161 -24.16 -9.60 6.21
N CYS A 162 -24.07 -9.18 7.47
CA CYS A 162 -24.64 -9.91 8.60
C CYS A 162 -26.17 -9.98 8.42
N ASP A 163 -26.60 -11.10 7.87
CA ASP A 163 -28.00 -11.42 7.63
C ASP A 163 -28.61 -11.98 8.91
N LEU A 164 -29.29 -11.08 9.63
CA LEU A 164 -30.00 -11.45 10.83
C LEU A 164 -31.10 -12.47 10.51
N THR A 165 -31.58 -12.67 9.28
CA THR A 165 -32.66 -13.64 9.00
C THR A 165 -32.25 -15.11 9.09
N LYS A 166 -30.95 -15.41 9.22
CA LYS A 166 -30.42 -16.77 9.42
C LYS A 166 -30.33 -17.09 10.92
N ASP A 167 -31.15 -18.04 11.38
CA ASP A 167 -31.40 -18.32 12.82
C ASP A 167 -30.16 -18.69 13.65
N GLU A 168 -29.18 -19.40 13.08
CA GLU A 168 -27.96 -19.79 13.81
C GLU A 168 -27.06 -18.59 14.16
N THR A 169 -27.04 -17.56 13.32
CA THR A 169 -26.28 -16.34 13.57
C THR A 169 -26.89 -15.54 14.73
N ARG A 170 -28.23 -15.53 14.85
CA ARG A 170 -28.97 -14.76 15.87
C ARG A 170 -28.70 -15.25 17.30
N GLN A 171 -28.83 -16.55 17.54
CA GLN A 171 -28.63 -17.12 18.88
C GLN A 171 -27.18 -16.93 19.34
N ASN A 172 -26.23 -17.12 18.44
CA ASN A 172 -24.81 -16.93 18.72
C ASN A 172 -24.44 -15.48 19.06
N ILE A 173 -25.20 -14.48 18.57
CA ILE A 173 -24.97 -13.07 18.94
C ILE A 173 -25.38 -12.83 20.39
N PHE A 174 -26.60 -13.20 20.78
CA PHE A 174 -27.06 -12.99 22.17
C PHE A 174 -26.26 -13.80 23.19
N ASN A 175 -25.72 -14.97 22.81
CA ASN A 175 -24.81 -15.75 23.66
C ASN A 175 -23.49 -15.02 23.96
N LYS A 176 -23.08 -14.05 23.12
CA LYS A 176 -21.90 -13.21 23.36
C LYS A 176 -22.21 -11.99 24.24
N LEU A 177 -23.49 -11.69 24.47
CA LEU A 177 -23.91 -10.57 25.31
C LEU A 177 -24.06 -11.04 26.75
N THR A 178 -23.22 -10.53 27.65
CA THR A 178 -23.16 -11.01 29.03
C THR A 178 -24.35 -10.50 29.85
N GLN A 179 -24.17 -9.41 30.61
CA GLN A 179 -25.26 -8.79 31.37
C GLN A 179 -26.21 -8.00 30.47
N THR A 180 -25.73 -7.58 29.30
CA THR A 180 -26.48 -6.77 28.34
C THR A 180 -27.65 -7.54 27.69
N SER A 181 -27.55 -8.86 27.55
CA SER A 181 -28.66 -9.67 27.01
C SER A 181 -29.92 -9.55 27.85
N ASN A 182 -29.80 -9.58 29.18
CA ASN A 182 -30.93 -9.55 30.10
C ASN A 182 -31.69 -8.21 30.04
N ILE A 183 -30.99 -7.08 29.95
CA ILE A 183 -31.64 -5.76 29.87
C ILE A 183 -32.30 -5.53 28.51
N ILE A 184 -31.69 -6.07 27.44
CA ILE A 184 -32.22 -5.96 26.07
C ILE A 184 -33.46 -6.84 25.91
N LEU A 185 -33.34 -8.15 26.17
CA LEU A 185 -34.38 -9.14 25.92
C LEU A 185 -35.48 -9.11 26.98
N GLY A 186 -35.13 -8.85 28.25
CA GLY A 186 -36.04 -9.07 29.37
C GLY A 186 -36.55 -10.52 29.36
N ASN A 187 -37.87 -10.68 29.21
CA ASN A 187 -38.52 -11.99 29.12
C ASN A 187 -38.80 -12.45 27.68
N ALA A 188 -38.44 -11.65 26.67
CA ALA A 188 -38.69 -12.00 25.27
C ALA A 188 -37.68 -13.02 24.75
N SER A 189 -38.12 -13.87 23.81
CA SER A 189 -37.17 -14.68 23.04
C SER A 189 -36.35 -13.79 22.10
N SER A 190 -35.13 -14.21 21.75
CA SER A 190 -34.28 -13.48 20.81
C SER A 190 -34.94 -13.28 19.44
N ASN A 191 -35.72 -14.25 18.97
CA ASN A 191 -36.43 -14.19 17.71
C ASN A 191 -37.58 -13.16 17.74
N ASP A 192 -38.39 -13.20 18.81
CA ASP A 192 -39.47 -12.22 18.97
C ASP A 192 -38.91 -10.81 19.09
N TYR A 193 -37.80 -10.65 19.79
CA TYR A 193 -37.15 -9.36 19.95
C TYR A 193 -36.67 -8.78 18.60
N ILE A 194 -35.91 -9.54 17.80
CA ILE A 194 -35.41 -9.07 16.50
C ILE A 194 -36.55 -8.74 15.53
N ASN A 195 -37.62 -9.55 15.53
CA ASN A 195 -38.71 -9.35 14.57
C ASN A 195 -39.58 -8.13 14.94
N ASN A 196 -39.62 -7.72 16.21
CA ASN A 196 -40.50 -6.66 16.71
C ASN A 196 -39.78 -5.38 17.14
N THR A 197 -38.45 -5.33 17.07
CA THR A 197 -37.65 -4.19 17.53
C THR A 197 -36.64 -3.75 16.47
N ASN A 198 -36.64 -2.45 16.17
CA ASN A 198 -35.57 -1.81 15.40
C ASN A 198 -34.46 -1.38 16.36
N ILE A 199 -33.21 -1.72 16.02
CA ILE A 199 -32.06 -1.49 16.90
C ILE A 199 -31.12 -0.49 16.23
N ALA A 200 -30.72 0.53 16.97
CA ALA A 200 -29.67 1.46 16.58
C ALA A 200 -28.57 1.45 17.64
N VAL A 201 -27.31 1.53 17.23
CA VAL A 201 -26.17 1.45 18.16
C VAL A 201 -25.31 2.70 18.05
N ASN A 202 -24.93 3.26 19.18
CA ASN A 202 -24.09 4.44 19.29
C ASN A 202 -23.10 4.29 20.47
N TYR A 203 -22.08 5.15 20.50
CA TYR A 203 -21.19 5.30 21.64
C TYR A 203 -21.63 6.49 22.51
N SER A 204 -21.76 6.24 23.80
CA SER A 204 -22.19 7.16 24.87
C SER A 204 -21.10 8.18 25.20
N HIS A 205 -20.93 9.16 24.33
CA HIS A 205 -19.99 10.28 24.48
C HIS A 205 -20.69 11.61 24.12
N ASN A 206 -19.94 12.69 23.88
CA ASN A 206 -20.47 13.98 23.44
C ASN A 206 -21.41 13.88 22.22
N ASN A 207 -21.26 12.88 21.35
CA ASN A 207 -22.15 12.62 20.22
C ASN A 207 -23.56 12.17 20.59
N ALA A 208 -23.79 11.65 21.81
CA ALA A 208 -25.07 11.05 22.18
C ALA A 208 -26.24 12.02 21.98
N ARG A 209 -26.02 13.32 22.24
CA ARG A 209 -27.02 14.36 21.97
C ARG A 209 -27.37 14.44 20.48
N ARG A 210 -26.38 14.54 19.59
CA ARG A 210 -26.61 14.61 18.14
C ARG A 210 -27.28 13.34 17.66
N PHE A 211 -26.73 12.19 18.03
CA PHE A 211 -27.25 10.87 17.63
C PHE A 211 -28.73 10.71 18.01
N LEU A 212 -29.08 10.93 19.28
CA LEU A 212 -30.45 10.78 19.77
C LEU A 212 -31.41 11.79 19.14
N THR A 213 -30.98 13.04 18.92
CA THR A 213 -31.79 14.05 18.24
C THR A 213 -32.04 13.71 16.77
N VAL A 214 -31.02 13.27 16.02
CA VAL A 214 -31.18 12.87 14.62
C VAL A 214 -32.05 11.63 14.51
N HIS A 215 -31.81 10.62 15.35
CA HIS A 215 -32.62 9.42 15.34
C HIS A 215 -34.09 9.71 15.69
N SER A 216 -34.35 10.53 16.71
CA SER A 216 -35.71 10.95 17.09
C SER A 216 -36.45 11.70 15.97
N LEU A 217 -35.73 12.39 15.07
CA LEU A 217 -36.30 13.12 13.93
C LEU A 217 -36.86 12.19 12.84
N ILE A 218 -36.23 11.04 12.62
CA ILE A 218 -36.55 10.18 11.48
C ILE A 218 -37.22 8.86 11.86
N VAL A 219 -37.10 8.43 13.12
CA VAL A 219 -37.68 7.17 13.59
C VAL A 219 -39.20 7.15 13.41
N SER A 220 -39.73 5.98 13.05
CA SER A 220 -41.16 5.73 12.83
C SER A 220 -41.69 4.69 13.83
N PRO A 221 -42.87 4.90 14.45
CA PRO A 221 -43.45 3.99 15.42
C PRO A 221 -44.22 2.85 14.74
N VAL A 222 -43.53 2.04 13.94
CA VAL A 222 -44.08 0.80 13.38
C VAL A 222 -43.74 -0.39 14.27
N LYS A 223 -42.58 -0.34 14.93
CA LYS A 223 -42.03 -1.37 15.82
C LYS A 223 -41.48 -0.73 17.08
N ASN A 224 -41.18 -1.54 18.08
CA ASN A 224 -40.36 -1.07 19.20
C ASN A 224 -39.02 -0.59 18.67
N VAL A 225 -38.38 0.30 19.40
CA VAL A 225 -37.10 0.89 19.03
C VAL A 225 -36.20 0.88 20.24
N ASP A 226 -35.03 0.26 20.09
CA ASP A 226 -33.97 0.31 21.08
C ASP A 226 -32.77 1.06 20.50
N VAL A 227 -32.35 2.12 21.20
CA VAL A 227 -31.07 2.78 20.98
C VAL A 227 -30.09 2.30 22.04
N ILE A 228 -29.08 1.54 21.62
CA ILE A 228 -28.06 1.00 22.52
C ILE A 228 -26.85 1.93 22.52
N ASN A 229 -26.55 2.50 23.69
CA ASN A 229 -25.43 3.40 23.91
C ASN A 229 -24.32 2.70 24.69
N LEU A 230 -23.12 2.66 24.09
CA LEU A 230 -21.92 2.02 24.63
C LEU A 230 -20.96 3.06 25.22
N GLY A 231 -20.56 2.96 26.49
CA GLY A 231 -19.58 3.88 27.08
C GLY A 231 -19.74 4.03 28.59
N ASP A 232 -18.75 4.64 29.23
CA ASP A 232 -18.67 4.83 30.69
C ASP A 232 -19.57 5.94 31.23
N LYS A 233 -20.01 6.88 30.38
CA LYS A 233 -20.77 8.07 30.78
C LYS A 233 -22.21 7.98 30.30
N ASN A 234 -23.17 8.23 31.18
CA ASN A 234 -24.60 8.04 30.90
C ASN A 234 -25.46 9.34 31.02
N GLN A 235 -24.88 10.41 31.57
CA GLN A 235 -25.65 11.59 32.01
C GLN A 235 -26.34 12.36 30.87
N ILE A 236 -25.73 12.37 29.68
CA ILE A 236 -26.26 13.09 28.52
C ILE A 236 -27.46 12.35 27.91
N ASP A 237 -27.42 11.01 27.89
CA ASP A 237 -28.43 10.17 27.25
C ASP A 237 -29.83 10.43 27.82
N LYS A 238 -29.94 10.37 29.15
CA LYS A 238 -31.20 10.58 29.86
C LYS A 238 -31.72 12.01 29.68
N THR A 239 -30.82 12.99 29.70
CA THR A 239 -31.16 14.40 29.51
C THR A 239 -31.74 14.63 28.11
N VAL A 240 -31.06 14.15 27.07
CA VAL A 240 -31.54 14.31 25.69
C VAL A 240 -32.80 13.49 25.44
N LEU A 241 -32.92 12.30 26.02
CA LEU A 241 -34.15 11.51 25.88
C LEU A 241 -35.37 12.24 26.47
N LYS A 242 -35.19 12.93 27.60
CA LYS A 242 -36.24 13.80 28.18
C LYS A 242 -36.62 14.92 27.22
N GLU A 243 -35.64 15.63 26.65
CA GLU A 243 -35.88 16.70 25.67
C GLU A 243 -36.60 16.21 24.41
N GLN A 244 -36.34 14.97 23.96
CA GLN A 244 -36.95 14.40 22.77
C GLN A 244 -38.28 13.67 23.04
N SER A 245 -38.67 13.49 24.31
CA SER A 245 -39.76 12.61 24.71
C SER A 245 -41.12 13.03 24.16
N GLU A 246 -41.50 14.32 24.26
CA GLU A 246 -42.79 14.83 23.76
C GLU A 246 -42.95 14.58 22.27
N LYS A 247 -41.90 14.84 21.49
CA LYS A 247 -41.87 14.60 20.05
C LYS A 247 -41.99 13.12 19.70
N LEU A 248 -41.34 12.24 20.46
CA LEU A 248 -41.48 10.79 20.28
C LEU A 248 -42.92 10.34 20.57
N LEU A 249 -43.56 10.85 21.61
CA LEU A 249 -44.97 10.58 21.89
C LEU A 249 -45.89 11.10 20.77
N GLN A 250 -45.67 12.33 20.30
CA GLN A 250 -46.42 12.93 19.18
C GLN A 250 -46.30 12.13 17.89
N LYS A 251 -45.15 11.49 17.66
CA LYS A 251 -44.97 10.60 16.51
C LYS A 251 -45.82 9.34 16.58
N GLY A 252 -46.19 8.90 17.79
CA GLY A 252 -47.04 7.72 18.03
C GLY A 252 -46.40 6.64 18.91
N PHE A 253 -45.22 6.88 19.51
CA PHE A 253 -44.71 5.97 20.53
C PHE A 253 -45.56 6.07 21.80
N SER A 254 -45.90 4.92 22.39
CA SER A 254 -46.72 4.86 23.61
C SER A 254 -45.92 5.20 24.86
N LYS A 255 -44.63 4.84 24.87
CA LYS A 255 -43.72 4.95 26.00
C LYS A 255 -42.31 5.31 25.53
N VAL A 256 -41.64 6.11 26.34
CA VAL A 256 -40.23 6.45 26.22
C VAL A 256 -39.52 5.99 27.50
N ILE A 257 -38.52 5.11 27.36
CA ILE A 257 -37.85 4.45 28.49
C ILE A 257 -36.34 4.72 28.44
N TYR A 258 -35.77 5.02 29.60
CA TYR A 258 -34.32 4.97 29.79
C TYR A 258 -33.98 3.71 30.60
N ALA A 259 -33.03 2.92 30.15
CA ALA A 259 -32.57 1.72 30.83
C ALA A 259 -31.04 1.74 30.94
N SER A 260 -30.50 1.42 32.10
CA SER A 260 -29.07 1.34 32.40
C SER A 260 -28.78 -0.01 33.06
N ILE A 261 -27.66 -0.64 32.70
CA ILE A 261 -27.20 -1.85 33.40
C ILE A 261 -26.93 -1.55 34.89
N GLU A 262 -26.44 -0.34 35.19
CA GLU A 262 -26.10 0.07 36.56
C GLU A 262 -27.32 0.55 37.35
N ASP A 263 -28.19 1.34 36.73
CA ASP A 263 -29.27 2.07 37.44
C ASP A 263 -30.67 1.46 37.24
N GLY A 264 -30.79 0.39 36.45
CA GLY A 264 -32.07 -0.21 36.09
C GLY A 264 -32.86 0.62 35.06
N SER A 265 -34.18 0.43 35.02
CA SER A 265 -35.07 1.06 34.01
C SER A 265 -36.00 2.11 34.62
N GLU A 266 -36.19 3.21 33.91
CA GLU A 266 -37.05 4.34 34.25
C GLU A 266 -37.93 4.74 33.06
N VAL A 267 -39.22 4.94 33.30
CA VAL A 267 -40.14 5.51 32.31
C VAL A 267 -39.94 7.02 32.29
N VAL A 268 -39.49 7.56 31.16
CA VAL A 268 -39.26 8.99 30.96
C VAL A 268 -40.55 9.70 30.61
N ALA A 269 -41.35 9.11 29.73
CA ALA A 269 -42.65 9.63 29.33
C ALA A 269 -43.55 8.49 28.85
N GLN A 270 -44.87 8.64 29.03
CA GLN A 270 -45.84 7.63 28.63
C GLN A 270 -47.20 8.27 28.32
N THR A 271 -47.93 7.67 27.38
CA THR A 271 -49.35 7.92 27.15
C THR A 271 -50.21 6.79 27.74
N ASN A 272 -51.52 7.01 27.82
CA ASN A 272 -52.47 5.96 28.25
C ASN A 272 -52.76 4.91 27.17
N ASN A 273 -52.21 5.07 25.97
CA ASN A 273 -52.46 4.19 24.84
C ASN A 273 -51.47 3.03 24.82
N ASN A 274 -51.89 1.90 24.25
CA ASN A 274 -50.97 0.83 23.89
C ASN A 274 -50.35 1.12 22.54
N GLY A 275 -49.07 0.80 22.38
CA GLY A 275 -48.34 1.02 21.13
C GLY A 275 -46.85 0.80 21.29
N PRO A 276 -46.06 1.08 20.24
CA PRO A 276 -44.62 0.85 20.23
C PRO A 276 -43.87 1.64 21.30
N ILE A 277 -42.78 1.07 21.79
CA ILE A 277 -41.92 1.66 22.82
C ILE A 277 -40.63 2.18 22.18
N TYR A 278 -40.19 3.37 22.58
CA TYR A 278 -38.86 3.87 22.30
C TYR A 278 -38.00 3.80 23.56
N ARG A 279 -36.91 3.05 23.54
CA ARG A 279 -36.04 2.86 24.71
C ARG A 279 -34.59 3.20 24.37
N VAL A 280 -33.93 3.92 25.26
CA VAL A 280 -32.47 4.10 25.22
C VAL A 280 -31.87 3.19 26.29
N ILE A 281 -30.96 2.31 25.88
CA ILE A 281 -30.28 1.33 26.73
C ILE A 281 -28.82 1.74 26.84
N HIS A 282 -28.41 2.17 28.03
CA HIS A 282 -27.04 2.43 28.38
C HIS A 282 -26.38 1.16 28.94
N THR A 283 -25.31 0.72 28.29
CA THR A 283 -24.65 -0.57 28.59
C THR A 283 -23.41 -0.44 29.47
N GLY A 284 -22.93 0.77 29.72
CA GLY A 284 -21.61 0.94 30.32
C GLY A 284 -20.49 0.55 29.35
N MET A 285 -19.34 0.15 29.90
CA MET A 285 -18.25 -0.43 29.12
C MET A 285 -18.48 -1.91 28.85
N VAL A 286 -18.43 -2.30 27.58
CA VAL A 286 -18.57 -3.70 27.13
C VAL A 286 -17.25 -4.23 26.53
N SER A 287 -17.13 -5.56 26.41
CA SER A 287 -15.98 -6.18 25.73
C SER A 287 -15.98 -5.84 24.23
N ALA A 288 -14.84 -6.05 23.55
CA ALA A 288 -14.75 -5.81 22.11
C ALA A 288 -15.68 -6.74 21.31
N ASP A 289 -15.80 -8.00 21.75
CA ASP A 289 -16.66 -9.01 21.13
C ASP A 289 -18.14 -8.70 21.38
N GLU A 290 -18.46 -8.20 22.58
CA GLU A 290 -19.81 -7.74 22.92
C GLU A 290 -20.20 -6.48 22.14
N SER A 291 -19.29 -5.51 21.98
CA SER A 291 -19.51 -4.34 21.13
C SER A 291 -19.80 -4.73 19.68
N LEU A 292 -19.01 -5.66 19.12
CA LEU A 292 -19.24 -6.23 17.79
C LEU A 292 -20.59 -6.95 17.71
N ALA A 293 -20.93 -7.77 18.69
CA ALA A 293 -22.20 -8.48 18.73
C ALA A 293 -23.38 -7.51 18.75
N LEU A 294 -23.31 -6.42 19.52
CA LEU A 294 -24.33 -5.37 19.52
C LEU A 294 -24.38 -4.66 18.15
N ARG A 295 -23.23 -4.39 17.53
CA ARG A 295 -23.18 -3.85 16.16
C ARG A 295 -23.78 -4.80 15.13
N GLN A 296 -23.68 -6.11 15.29
CA GLN A 296 -24.32 -7.08 14.40
C GLN A 296 -25.85 -6.99 14.45
N LEU A 297 -26.42 -6.68 15.62
CA LEU A 297 -27.85 -6.45 15.82
C LEU A 297 -28.33 -5.11 15.24
N CYS A 298 -27.43 -4.14 15.07
CA CYS A 298 -27.75 -2.80 14.59
C CYS A 298 -28.39 -2.83 13.20
N GLY A 299 -29.43 -2.04 12.98
CA GLY A 299 -30.01 -1.81 11.66
C GLY A 299 -29.22 -0.76 10.86
N ASP A 300 -29.93 -0.05 9.98
CA ASP A 300 -29.34 0.96 9.08
C ASP A 300 -28.83 2.22 9.78
N PHE A 301 -29.03 2.39 11.08
CA PHE A 301 -28.69 3.63 11.79
C PHE A 301 -27.62 3.38 12.88
N GLY A 302 -26.43 3.93 12.66
CA GLY A 302 -25.26 3.76 13.54
C GLY A 302 -24.62 5.07 13.95
N GLY A 303 -24.09 5.13 15.17
CA GLY A 303 -23.36 6.29 15.70
C GLY A 303 -21.88 5.98 15.89
N ALA A 304 -21.03 6.96 15.62
CA ALA A 304 -19.57 6.83 15.72
C ALA A 304 -18.93 8.09 16.26
N THR A 305 -17.77 7.97 16.91
CA THR A 305 -17.06 9.07 17.57
C THR A 305 -15.58 9.16 17.23
N GLY A 306 -15.00 8.07 16.73
CA GLY A 306 -13.60 7.98 16.32
C GLY A 306 -13.44 6.93 15.23
N ASP A 307 -12.20 6.65 14.83
CA ASP A 307 -11.93 5.84 13.63
C ASP A 307 -12.44 4.41 13.77
N GLN A 308 -12.18 3.78 14.92
CA GLN A 308 -12.63 2.41 15.19
C GLN A 308 -14.17 2.31 15.20
N SER A 309 -14.86 3.21 15.89
CA SER A 309 -16.33 3.20 15.94
C SER A 309 -16.98 3.59 14.61
N TYR A 310 -16.33 4.46 13.83
CA TYR A 310 -16.76 4.79 12.47
C TYR A 310 -16.63 3.59 11.54
N SER A 311 -15.51 2.87 11.62
CA SER A 311 -15.24 1.63 10.88
C SER A 311 -16.33 0.59 11.09
N GLU A 312 -16.74 0.37 12.35
CA GLU A 312 -17.86 -0.52 12.67
C GLU A 312 -19.18 -0.04 12.11
N ALA A 313 -19.49 1.25 12.35
CA ALA A 313 -20.76 1.83 11.96
C ALA A 313 -20.94 1.76 10.44
N ILE A 314 -19.94 2.16 9.65
CA ILE A 314 -20.02 2.10 8.19
C ILE A 314 -19.99 0.67 7.65
N SER A 315 -19.41 -0.29 8.40
CA SER A 315 -19.46 -1.70 8.03
C SER A 315 -20.88 -2.27 8.05
N LYS A 316 -21.75 -1.81 8.96
CA LYS A 316 -23.12 -2.32 9.13
C LYS A 316 -24.22 -1.40 8.60
N SER A 317 -24.12 -0.11 8.88
CA SER A 317 -25.24 0.85 8.81
C SER A 317 -25.06 1.82 7.64
N SER A 318 -26.15 2.07 6.92
CA SER A 318 -26.17 3.02 5.80
C SER A 318 -26.18 4.48 6.27
N ILE A 319 -26.81 4.78 7.42
CA ILE A 319 -26.88 6.10 8.03
C ILE A 319 -25.94 6.14 9.23
N VAL A 320 -24.84 6.89 9.12
CA VAL A 320 -23.84 7.01 10.19
C VAL A 320 -23.80 8.44 10.71
N VAL A 321 -24.13 8.64 11.99
CA VAL A 321 -23.95 9.92 12.69
C VAL A 321 -22.56 9.93 13.32
N TYR A 322 -21.65 10.70 12.71
CA TYR A 322 -20.25 10.78 13.13
C TYR A 322 -19.99 12.02 14.01
N GLU A 323 -19.38 11.84 15.17
CA GLU A 323 -18.87 12.96 15.97
C GLU A 323 -17.60 13.51 15.31
N CYS A 324 -17.75 14.45 14.38
CA CYS A 324 -16.59 15.07 13.77
C CYS A 324 -15.90 16.00 14.78
N GLN A 325 -14.80 15.53 15.38
CA GLN A 325 -13.90 16.36 16.16
C GLN A 325 -13.19 17.38 15.25
N THR A 326 -12.72 18.49 15.81
CA THR A 326 -12.13 19.60 15.04
C THR A 326 -10.93 19.15 14.19
N TRP A 327 -10.09 18.26 14.73
CA TRP A 327 -8.95 17.69 14.02
C TRP A 327 -9.32 16.60 13.01
N LYS A 328 -10.58 16.16 12.96
CA LYS A 328 -11.10 15.18 12.00
C LYS A 328 -11.88 15.81 10.84
N LYS A 329 -11.86 17.14 10.72
CA LYS A 329 -12.56 17.86 9.66
C LYS A 329 -12.13 17.38 8.26
N GLY A 330 -10.83 17.15 8.04
CA GLY A 330 -10.33 16.64 6.76
C GLY A 330 -10.87 15.24 6.39
N PHE A 331 -11.22 14.42 7.38
CA PHE A 331 -11.90 13.14 7.13
C PHE A 331 -13.35 13.35 6.69
N LEU A 332 -14.08 14.24 7.37
CA LEU A 332 -15.44 14.60 6.96
C LEU A 332 -15.50 15.21 5.57
N ASP A 333 -14.59 16.13 5.24
CA ASP A 333 -14.53 16.76 3.93
C ASP A 333 -14.30 15.73 2.81
N ALA A 334 -13.48 14.70 3.05
CA ALA A 334 -13.32 13.59 2.11
C ALA A 334 -14.58 12.73 1.95
N MET A 335 -15.31 12.47 3.04
CA MET A 335 -16.62 11.80 2.98
C MET A 335 -17.63 12.59 2.16
N VAL A 336 -17.69 13.92 2.36
CA VAL A 336 -18.56 14.83 1.60
C VAL A 336 -18.20 14.82 0.11
N ALA A 337 -16.91 14.87 -0.22
CA ALA A 337 -16.44 14.82 -1.61
C ALA A 337 -16.82 13.50 -2.31
N LEU A 338 -16.68 12.37 -1.62
CA LEU A 338 -17.13 11.07 -2.13
C LEU A 338 -18.67 11.05 -2.31
N GLY A 339 -19.43 11.58 -1.34
CA GLY A 339 -20.88 11.73 -1.46
C GLY A 339 -21.29 12.55 -2.69
N ASN A 340 -20.62 13.66 -2.96
CA ASN A 340 -20.87 14.51 -4.13
C ASN A 340 -20.48 13.85 -5.46
N THR A 341 -19.58 12.86 -5.42
CA THR A 341 -19.22 12.06 -6.61
C THR A 341 -20.33 11.06 -6.94
N ILE A 342 -21.01 10.53 -5.92
CA ILE A 342 -22.13 9.59 -6.07
C ILE A 342 -23.42 10.32 -6.46
N ASP A 343 -23.66 11.50 -5.88
CA ASP A 343 -24.81 12.36 -6.16
C ASP A 343 -24.35 13.76 -6.60
N ALA A 344 -24.43 13.99 -7.91
CA ALA A 344 -24.03 15.26 -8.52
C ALA A 344 -24.87 16.47 -8.08
N SER A 345 -26.03 16.28 -7.45
CA SER A 345 -26.81 17.40 -6.90
C SER A 345 -26.16 18.03 -5.67
N GLY A 346 -25.22 17.32 -5.03
CA GLY A 346 -24.55 17.72 -3.79
C GLY A 346 -25.39 17.50 -2.53
N LYS A 347 -26.63 17.03 -2.65
CA LYS A 347 -27.53 16.81 -1.52
C LYS A 347 -27.05 15.68 -0.61
N LEU A 348 -26.49 14.62 -1.18
CA LEU A 348 -25.87 13.54 -0.40
C LEU A 348 -24.68 14.03 0.41
N GLY A 349 -23.75 14.77 -0.20
CA GLY A 349 -22.59 15.31 0.52
C GLY A 349 -23.01 16.28 1.62
N GLU A 350 -24.00 17.15 1.38
CA GLU A 350 -24.56 18.01 2.41
C GLU A 350 -25.20 17.20 3.55
N THR A 351 -25.89 16.10 3.23
CA THR A 351 -26.46 15.20 4.24
C THR A 351 -25.38 14.55 5.10
N ILE A 352 -24.30 14.06 4.49
CA ILE A 352 -23.12 13.51 5.20
C ILE A 352 -22.49 14.58 6.10
N ARG A 353 -22.32 15.81 5.59
CA ARG A 353 -21.81 16.94 6.37
C ARG A 353 -22.67 17.21 7.60
N LEU A 354 -23.99 17.25 7.44
CA LEU A 354 -24.95 17.49 8.52
C LEU A 354 -24.98 16.35 9.55
N LEU A 355 -24.89 15.09 9.10
CA LEU A 355 -24.71 13.94 10.01
C LEU A 355 -23.46 14.09 10.89
N GLY A 356 -22.41 14.75 10.38
CA GLY A 356 -21.17 15.04 11.10
C GLY A 356 -21.19 16.28 12.00
N THR A 357 -22.01 17.28 11.67
CA THR A 357 -21.83 18.67 12.17
C THR A 357 -23.11 19.39 12.61
N ALA A 358 -24.30 18.80 12.46
CA ALA A 358 -25.53 19.46 12.90
C ALA A 358 -25.50 19.74 14.41
N ASP A 359 -25.83 20.98 14.77
CA ASP A 359 -25.77 21.53 16.14
C ASP A 359 -26.85 22.58 16.42
N SER A 360 -27.72 22.86 15.44
CA SER A 360 -28.82 23.84 15.54
C SER A 360 -30.11 23.28 14.96
N GLU A 361 -31.25 23.82 15.40
CA GLU A 361 -32.58 23.37 14.95
C GLU A 361 -32.74 23.46 13.42
N GLU A 362 -32.27 24.56 12.81
CA GLU A 362 -32.31 24.73 11.35
C GLU A 362 -31.54 23.63 10.61
N LYS A 363 -30.35 23.28 11.09
CA LYS A 363 -29.53 22.20 10.51
C LYS A 363 -30.22 20.85 10.70
N TYR A 364 -30.84 20.63 11.87
CA TYR A 364 -31.59 19.40 12.14
C TYR A 364 -32.85 19.26 11.28
N VAL A 365 -33.57 20.34 11.02
CA VAL A 365 -34.72 20.36 10.10
C VAL A 365 -34.28 20.00 8.69
N THR A 366 -33.22 20.63 8.19
CA THR A 366 -32.65 20.32 6.86
C THR A 366 -32.21 18.87 6.77
N LEU A 367 -31.47 18.37 7.77
CA LEU A 367 -31.04 16.97 7.83
C LEU A 367 -32.25 16.02 7.85
N SER A 368 -33.27 16.30 8.66
CA SER A 368 -34.49 15.49 8.72
C SER A 368 -35.24 15.48 7.39
N SER A 369 -35.25 16.58 6.65
CA SER A 369 -35.86 16.65 5.32
C SER A 369 -35.09 15.79 4.33
N ASN A 370 -33.75 15.87 4.35
CA ASN A 370 -32.90 15.05 3.49
C ASN A 370 -33.05 13.55 3.79
N LEU A 371 -33.10 13.15 5.06
CA LEU A 371 -33.24 11.75 5.46
C LEU A 371 -34.65 11.16 5.21
N ARG A 372 -35.62 11.96 4.77
CA ARG A 372 -36.93 11.48 4.29
C ARG A 372 -36.97 11.29 2.77
N ASP A 373 -35.94 11.74 2.06
CA ASP A 373 -35.82 11.58 0.61
C ASP A 373 -35.23 10.20 0.29
N GLU A 374 -36.00 9.37 -0.42
CA GLU A 374 -35.58 8.02 -0.81
C GLU A 374 -34.29 8.01 -1.65
N ASN A 375 -34.04 9.05 -2.46
CA ASN A 375 -32.82 9.15 -3.25
C ASN A 375 -31.59 9.39 -2.36
N VAL A 376 -31.75 10.16 -1.29
CA VAL A 376 -30.67 10.39 -0.31
C VAL A 376 -30.41 9.11 0.49
N LEU A 377 -31.45 8.40 0.92
CA LEU A 377 -31.30 7.13 1.63
C LEU A 377 -30.60 6.07 0.77
N LYS A 378 -31.01 5.96 -0.50
CA LYS A 378 -30.32 5.12 -1.48
C LYS A 378 -28.86 5.57 -1.68
N GLY A 379 -28.62 6.87 -1.81
CA GLY A 379 -27.28 7.44 -1.94
C GLY A 379 -26.38 7.14 -0.75
N LEU A 380 -26.91 7.18 0.48
CA LEU A 380 -26.17 6.78 1.70
C LEU A 380 -25.83 5.28 1.70
N HIS A 381 -26.74 4.43 1.22
CA HIS A 381 -26.46 3.01 1.02
C HIS A 381 -25.37 2.78 -0.03
N ASP A 382 -25.47 3.45 -1.19
CA ASP A 382 -24.48 3.37 -2.27
C ASP A 382 -23.10 3.93 -1.83
N PHE A 383 -23.10 4.97 -1.00
CA PHE A 383 -21.91 5.51 -0.35
C PHE A 383 -21.23 4.46 0.54
N ARG A 384 -22.00 3.81 1.42
CA ARG A 384 -21.50 2.68 2.22
C ARG A 384 -20.91 1.60 1.31
N LEU A 385 -21.64 1.14 0.30
CA LEU A 385 -21.17 0.08 -0.61
C LEU A 385 -19.89 0.48 -1.35
N THR A 386 -19.74 1.77 -1.69
CA THR A 386 -18.52 2.30 -2.33
C THR A 386 -17.32 2.23 -1.37
N ILE A 387 -17.51 2.61 -0.11
CA ILE A 387 -16.47 2.46 0.94
C ILE A 387 -16.08 0.98 1.09
N LEU A 388 -17.06 0.09 1.21
CA LEU A 388 -16.81 -1.34 1.41
C LEU A 388 -16.04 -1.99 0.25
N LYS A 389 -16.29 -1.56 -0.99
CA LYS A 389 -15.65 -2.15 -2.19
C LYS A 389 -14.28 -1.57 -2.49
N ASN A 390 -14.13 -0.25 -2.35
CA ASN A 390 -12.98 0.47 -2.90
C ASN A 390 -12.01 0.97 -1.84
N HIS A 391 -12.43 1.00 -0.58
CA HIS A 391 -11.70 1.66 0.50
C HIS A 391 -11.50 0.74 1.70
N ASP A 392 -11.59 -0.59 1.55
CA ASP A 392 -11.32 -1.53 2.65
C ASP A 392 -9.81 -1.73 2.89
N LEU A 393 -9.35 -1.35 4.08
CA LEU A 393 -7.99 -1.57 4.56
C LEU A 393 -7.58 -3.04 4.47
N SER A 394 -8.50 -3.98 4.71
CA SER A 394 -8.23 -5.43 4.62
C SER A 394 -7.81 -5.84 3.22
N ILE A 395 -8.40 -5.22 2.18
CA ILE A 395 -8.03 -5.39 0.77
C ILE A 395 -6.66 -4.74 0.51
N ASN A 396 -6.41 -3.60 1.16
CA ASN A 396 -5.17 -2.83 1.00
C ASN A 396 -3.99 -3.37 1.82
N LEU A 397 -4.19 -4.32 2.74
CA LEU A 397 -3.08 -5.05 3.38
C LEU A 397 -2.22 -5.80 2.36
N LYS A 398 -2.67 -6.00 1.11
CA LYS A 398 -1.82 -6.48 -0.01
C LYS A 398 -0.56 -5.61 -0.22
N TYR A 399 -0.65 -4.30 0.07
CA TYR A 399 0.50 -3.41 0.00
C TYR A 399 1.58 -3.77 1.01
N LEU A 400 1.24 -4.45 2.12
CA LEU A 400 2.23 -5.00 3.04
C LEU A 400 3.00 -6.16 2.43
N ASP A 401 2.35 -7.03 1.65
CA ASP A 401 3.05 -8.12 0.95
C ASP A 401 4.03 -7.54 -0.08
N ASP A 402 3.59 -6.55 -0.86
CA ASP A 402 4.43 -5.86 -1.84
C ASP A 402 5.61 -5.15 -1.19
N PHE A 403 5.36 -4.44 -0.10
CA PHE A 403 6.39 -3.74 0.67
C PHE A 403 7.39 -4.73 1.28
N TRP A 404 6.89 -5.80 1.91
CA TRP A 404 7.71 -6.86 2.48
C TRP A 404 8.61 -7.50 1.41
N ASN A 405 8.03 -7.86 0.26
CA ASN A 405 8.75 -8.44 -0.85
C ASN A 405 9.82 -7.48 -1.40
N LYS A 406 9.54 -6.17 -1.44
CA LYS A 406 10.51 -5.14 -1.85
C LYS A 406 11.64 -5.00 -0.83
N ASP A 407 11.35 -4.96 0.46
CA ASP A 407 12.36 -4.86 1.52
C ASP A 407 13.27 -6.09 1.54
N LEU A 408 12.69 -7.28 1.42
CA LEU A 408 13.44 -8.53 1.31
C LEU A 408 14.34 -8.55 0.05
N LYS A 409 13.83 -8.09 -1.09
CA LYS A 409 14.63 -7.92 -2.32
C LYS A 409 15.76 -6.92 -2.14
N LYS A 410 15.51 -5.77 -1.51
CA LYS A 410 16.50 -4.74 -1.23
C LYS A 410 17.62 -5.27 -0.32
N LYS A 411 17.26 -5.91 0.80
CA LYS A 411 18.22 -6.54 1.72
C LYS A 411 19.10 -7.56 1.03
N LEU A 412 18.51 -8.39 0.14
CA LEU A 412 19.29 -9.34 -0.63
C LEU A 412 20.27 -8.64 -1.58
N ILE A 413 19.84 -7.59 -2.27
CA ILE A 413 20.71 -6.80 -3.15
C ILE A 413 21.86 -6.16 -2.36
N ASP A 414 21.58 -5.59 -1.18
CA ASP A 414 22.58 -4.98 -0.32
C ASP A 414 23.59 -6.01 0.22
N GLN A 415 23.10 -7.19 0.64
CA GLN A 415 23.95 -8.31 1.06
C GLN A 415 24.83 -8.81 -0.09
N LEU A 416 24.26 -9.07 -1.27
CA LEU A 416 25.01 -9.51 -2.44
C LEU A 416 26.01 -8.44 -2.92
N SER A 417 25.68 -7.16 -2.80
CA SER A 417 26.59 -6.04 -3.11
C SER A 417 27.75 -5.96 -2.11
N LYS A 418 27.48 -6.18 -0.82
CA LYS A 418 28.50 -6.28 0.23
C LYS A 418 29.44 -7.46 -0.03
N TYR A 419 28.89 -8.64 -0.33
CA TYR A 419 29.68 -9.82 -0.68
C TYR A 419 30.51 -9.60 -1.96
N SER A 420 29.92 -9.02 -3.02
CA SER A 420 30.65 -8.65 -4.25
C SER A 420 31.82 -7.72 -3.95
N SER A 421 31.62 -6.75 -3.05
CA SER A 421 32.68 -5.80 -2.65
C SER A 421 33.77 -6.46 -1.81
N GLN A 422 33.40 -7.32 -0.85
CA GLN A 422 34.34 -8.10 -0.05
C GLN A 422 35.17 -9.04 -0.93
N LEU A 423 34.51 -9.75 -1.84
CA LEU A 423 35.18 -10.68 -2.75
C LEU A 423 36.15 -9.96 -3.71
N LYS A 424 35.82 -8.75 -4.18
CA LYS A 424 36.75 -7.91 -4.97
C LYS A 424 37.99 -7.46 -4.20
N SER A 425 37.89 -7.36 -2.87
CA SER A 425 38.99 -6.92 -2.00
C SER A 425 39.91 -8.05 -1.52
N LEU A 426 39.56 -9.31 -1.82
CA LEU A 426 40.32 -10.48 -1.37
C LEU A 426 41.21 -11.03 -2.48
N HIS A 427 42.43 -11.40 -2.11
CA HIS A 427 43.43 -12.02 -3.00
C HIS A 427 43.72 -13.48 -2.67
N ASN A 428 43.14 -14.01 -1.58
CA ASN A 428 43.41 -15.34 -1.05
C ASN A 428 42.21 -16.28 -1.29
N HIS A 429 42.51 -17.48 -1.82
CA HIS A 429 41.50 -18.47 -2.23
C HIS A 429 40.70 -19.07 -1.06
N ASN A 430 41.27 -19.14 0.14
CA ASN A 430 40.55 -19.68 1.31
C ASN A 430 39.50 -18.70 1.85
N ASP A 431 39.79 -17.41 1.86
CA ASP A 431 38.87 -16.38 2.33
C ASP A 431 37.67 -16.23 1.38
N ILE A 432 37.91 -16.40 0.07
CA ILE A 432 36.86 -16.45 -0.96
C ILE A 432 35.96 -17.68 -0.76
N ALA A 433 36.53 -18.85 -0.47
CA ALA A 433 35.75 -20.08 -0.25
C ALA A 433 34.87 -20.01 1.01
N VAL A 434 35.34 -19.37 2.09
CA VAL A 434 34.54 -19.13 3.30
C VAL A 434 33.36 -18.21 3.01
N ILE A 435 33.56 -17.13 2.26
CA ILE A 435 32.48 -16.21 1.87
C ILE A 435 31.45 -16.88 0.96
N LEU A 436 31.89 -17.72 0.03
CA LEU A 436 30.98 -18.49 -0.84
C LEU A 436 30.18 -19.54 -0.07
N LYS A 437 30.79 -20.13 0.97
CA LYS A 437 30.11 -21.04 1.89
C LYS A 437 29.07 -20.29 2.76
N ASP A 438 29.39 -19.12 3.27
CA ASP A 438 28.44 -18.27 4.01
C ASP A 438 27.24 -17.83 3.13
N LEU A 439 27.50 -17.55 1.84
CA LEU A 439 26.45 -17.25 0.83
C LEU A 439 25.53 -18.45 0.55
N THR A 440 26.01 -19.68 0.72
CA THR A 440 25.25 -20.91 0.47
C THR A 440 24.55 -21.43 1.72
N ASP A 441 25.12 -21.25 2.90
CA ASP A 441 24.64 -21.87 4.14
C ASP A 441 23.51 -21.08 4.84
N LYS A 442 23.47 -19.73 4.81
CA LYS A 442 22.37 -18.96 5.47
C LYS A 442 22.10 -17.57 4.89
N ILE A 443 20.93 -17.40 4.24
CA ILE A 443 20.22 -16.12 4.18
C ILE A 443 18.82 -16.35 4.76
N ASP A 444 18.58 -15.85 5.98
CA ASP A 444 17.28 -15.99 6.69
C ASP A 444 16.76 -17.44 6.81
N GLY A 445 17.67 -18.39 7.03
CA GLY A 445 17.32 -19.82 7.15
C GLY A 445 16.90 -20.51 5.84
N ARG A 446 17.03 -19.83 4.70
CA ARG A 446 16.83 -20.37 3.35
C ARG A 446 18.13 -20.33 2.56
N SER A 447 18.26 -21.22 1.58
CA SER A 447 19.40 -21.19 0.65
C SER A 447 19.24 -20.03 -0.35
N LEU A 448 20.37 -19.48 -0.84
CA LEU A 448 20.38 -18.48 -1.92
C LEU A 448 19.59 -18.98 -3.15
N PHE A 449 19.62 -20.28 -3.41
CA PHE A 449 18.87 -20.93 -4.49
C PHE A 449 17.36 -20.81 -4.31
N GLU A 450 16.83 -21.12 -3.13
CA GLU A 450 15.39 -20.99 -2.83
C GLU A 450 14.91 -19.53 -2.97
N ILE A 451 15.74 -18.57 -2.58
CA ILE A 451 15.44 -17.14 -2.71
C ILE A 451 15.41 -16.71 -4.18
N LEU A 452 16.37 -17.19 -4.99
CA LEU A 452 16.45 -16.92 -6.43
C LEU A 452 15.33 -17.61 -7.23
N GLU A 453 14.85 -18.78 -6.82
CA GLU A 453 13.68 -19.45 -7.42
C GLU A 453 12.35 -18.75 -7.08
N HIS A 454 12.19 -18.23 -5.87
CA HIS A 454 11.01 -17.46 -5.46
C HIS A 454 10.97 -16.05 -6.09
N TRP A 455 12.05 -15.60 -6.73
CA TRP A 455 12.13 -14.36 -7.50
C TRP A 455 11.48 -14.44 -8.91
N LYS A 456 10.42 -15.24 -9.08
CA LYS A 456 9.56 -15.15 -10.27
C LYS A 456 8.93 -13.77 -10.33
N VAL A 457 9.13 -13.08 -11.45
CA VAL A 457 8.65 -11.71 -11.67
C VAL A 457 7.13 -11.75 -11.72
N ASP A 458 6.47 -11.22 -10.69
CA ASP A 458 5.03 -11.04 -10.70
C ASP A 458 4.69 -9.84 -11.59
N ASN A 459 4.26 -10.12 -12.83
CA ASN A 459 3.97 -9.12 -13.85
C ASN A 459 2.56 -8.49 -13.69
N ALA A 460 1.87 -8.74 -12.59
CA ALA A 460 0.46 -8.41 -12.44
C ALA A 460 0.15 -6.98 -11.96
N HIS A 461 1.14 -6.19 -11.53
CA HIS A 461 0.88 -4.92 -10.84
C HIS A 461 1.51 -3.71 -11.54
N GLY A 462 0.64 -2.83 -12.06
CA GLY A 462 1.00 -1.62 -12.80
C GLY A 462 1.52 -0.48 -11.93
N PHE A 463 2.72 -0.63 -11.37
CA PHE A 463 3.46 0.46 -10.71
C PHE A 463 4.77 0.77 -11.45
N ASP A 464 5.24 2.02 -11.29
CA ASP A 464 6.27 2.70 -12.09
C ASP A 464 7.44 1.84 -12.63
N LYS A 465 7.55 1.83 -13.97
CA LYS A 465 8.56 1.12 -14.77
C LYS A 465 10.01 1.32 -14.30
N ASN A 466 10.35 2.51 -13.81
CA ASN A 466 11.74 2.90 -13.55
C ASN A 466 12.38 2.14 -12.36
N ASN A 467 11.61 1.81 -11.31
CA ASN A 467 12.15 1.08 -10.17
C ASN A 467 12.29 -0.43 -10.46
N TYR A 468 11.44 -0.97 -11.33
CA TYR A 468 11.50 -2.36 -11.78
C TYR A 468 12.73 -2.65 -12.63
N GLU A 469 13.07 -1.76 -13.57
CA GLU A 469 14.27 -1.91 -14.41
C GLU A 469 15.56 -1.81 -13.60
N VAL A 470 15.62 -0.91 -12.62
CA VAL A 470 16.82 -0.76 -11.76
C VAL A 470 17.03 -2.01 -10.90
N LEU A 471 15.98 -2.59 -10.32
CA LEU A 471 16.07 -3.82 -9.53
C LEU A 471 16.45 -5.03 -10.40
N PHE A 472 15.88 -5.16 -11.60
CA PHE A 472 16.18 -6.24 -12.54
C PHE A 472 17.62 -6.16 -13.11
N ASN A 473 18.07 -4.95 -13.48
CA ASN A 473 19.44 -4.73 -13.97
C ASN A 473 20.48 -4.95 -12.88
N ASN A 474 20.18 -4.58 -11.62
CA ASN A 474 21.07 -4.86 -10.49
C ASN A 474 21.16 -6.36 -10.18
N LYS A 475 20.06 -7.12 -10.26
CA LYS A 475 20.07 -8.60 -10.10
C LYS A 475 21.03 -9.25 -11.09
N ASN A 476 20.88 -8.97 -12.39
CA ASN A 476 21.70 -9.60 -13.43
C ASN A 476 23.16 -9.14 -13.35
N ARG A 477 23.42 -7.85 -13.05
CA ARG A 477 24.77 -7.34 -12.87
C ARG A 477 25.48 -7.96 -11.68
N ILE A 478 24.80 -8.13 -10.55
CA ILE A 478 25.38 -8.70 -9.33
C ILE A 478 25.59 -10.21 -9.49
N ALA A 479 24.61 -10.94 -10.04
CA ALA A 479 24.76 -12.37 -10.36
C ALA A 479 25.91 -12.61 -11.34
N TYR A 480 26.03 -11.76 -12.38
CA TYR A 480 27.15 -11.80 -13.32
C TYR A 480 28.49 -11.49 -12.67
N GLN A 481 28.56 -10.49 -11.77
CA GLN A 481 29.79 -10.16 -11.04
C GLN A 481 30.23 -11.30 -10.12
N ILE A 482 29.30 -11.91 -9.37
CA ILE A 482 29.59 -13.05 -8.50
C ILE A 482 30.07 -14.25 -9.35
N LYS A 483 29.38 -14.57 -10.45
CA LYS A 483 29.80 -15.62 -11.38
C LYS A 483 31.18 -15.34 -12.00
N SER A 484 31.38 -14.15 -12.54
CA SER A 484 32.65 -13.77 -13.19
C SER A 484 33.82 -13.87 -12.22
N LEU A 485 33.60 -13.58 -10.95
CA LEU A 485 34.62 -13.66 -9.92
C LEU A 485 34.87 -15.12 -9.49
N ILE A 486 33.82 -15.92 -9.32
CA ILE A 486 33.93 -17.37 -9.07
C ILE A 486 34.71 -18.05 -10.21
N ASP A 487 34.36 -17.74 -11.47
CA ASP A 487 35.01 -18.29 -12.67
C ASP A 487 36.47 -17.82 -12.81
N SER A 488 36.86 -16.67 -12.23
CA SER A 488 38.25 -16.18 -12.26
C SER A 488 39.17 -16.84 -11.23
N TYR A 489 38.61 -17.48 -10.19
CA TYR A 489 39.39 -18.06 -9.08
C TYR A 489 39.30 -19.58 -8.99
N PHE A 490 38.28 -20.21 -9.58
CA PHE A 490 38.08 -21.66 -9.49
C PHE A 490 37.66 -22.26 -10.82
N SER A 491 38.22 -23.41 -11.17
CA SER A 491 37.65 -24.25 -12.23
C SER A 491 36.31 -24.84 -11.77
N LYS A 492 35.42 -25.19 -12.72
CA LYS A 492 34.13 -25.85 -12.44
C LYS A 492 34.26 -27.03 -11.46
N SER A 493 35.31 -27.85 -11.63
CA SER A 493 35.59 -28.99 -10.76
C SER A 493 36.10 -28.61 -9.36
N GLN A 494 36.79 -27.46 -9.21
CA GLN A 494 37.24 -26.96 -7.91
C GLN A 494 36.11 -26.36 -7.07
N ILE A 495 35.10 -25.75 -7.71
CA ILE A 495 33.90 -25.20 -7.04
C ILE A 495 33.09 -26.33 -6.40
N ILE A 496 32.79 -27.38 -7.18
CA ILE A 496 32.03 -28.56 -6.74
C ILE A 496 32.75 -29.26 -5.57
N HIS A 497 34.08 -29.42 -5.68
CA HIS A 497 34.85 -30.18 -4.69
C HIS A 497 35.20 -29.39 -3.42
N LYS A 498 35.26 -28.04 -3.45
CA LYS A 498 35.60 -27.20 -2.28
C LYS A 498 34.40 -26.67 -1.51
N ILE A 499 33.25 -26.46 -2.16
CA ILE A 499 32.06 -25.86 -1.53
C ILE A 499 31.10 -26.93 -1.01
N ASN A 500 31.30 -28.20 -1.38
CA ASN A 500 30.44 -29.32 -0.95
C ASN A 500 28.96 -29.11 -1.36
N SER A 501 28.74 -28.38 -2.47
CA SER A 501 27.41 -28.10 -3.02
C SER A 501 27.12 -29.05 -4.18
N ASP A 502 25.87 -29.52 -4.29
CA ASP A 502 25.42 -30.35 -5.40
C ASP A 502 25.50 -29.60 -6.75
N ASP A 503 25.59 -30.35 -7.85
CA ASP A 503 25.67 -29.82 -9.24
C ASP A 503 24.58 -28.77 -9.55
N ASP A 504 23.44 -28.87 -8.85
CA ASP A 504 22.27 -28.01 -8.98
C ASP A 504 22.53 -26.53 -8.61
N PHE A 505 23.45 -26.23 -7.69
CA PHE A 505 23.76 -24.84 -7.31
C PHE A 505 24.48 -24.09 -8.45
N TYR A 506 25.49 -24.72 -9.06
CA TYR A 506 26.22 -24.15 -10.19
C TYR A 506 25.33 -24.06 -11.44
N ILE A 507 24.48 -25.06 -11.65
CA ILE A 507 23.47 -25.05 -12.72
C ILE A 507 22.45 -23.93 -12.50
N GLY A 508 21.97 -23.72 -11.27
CA GLY A 508 21.03 -22.66 -10.89
C GLY A 508 21.56 -21.23 -11.09
N ILE A 509 22.80 -20.95 -10.70
CA ILE A 509 23.46 -19.66 -10.97
C ILE A 509 23.64 -19.45 -12.48
N LYS A 510 24.01 -20.50 -13.21
CA LYS A 510 24.18 -20.42 -14.67
C LYS A 510 22.84 -20.21 -15.39
N GLN A 511 21.77 -20.86 -14.95
CA GLN A 511 20.43 -20.71 -15.52
C GLN A 511 19.79 -19.36 -15.18
N SER A 512 19.99 -18.83 -13.98
CA SER A 512 19.50 -17.48 -13.60
C SER A 512 20.18 -16.32 -14.33
N ILE A 513 21.34 -16.57 -14.97
CA ILE A 513 22.05 -15.63 -15.86
C ILE A 513 21.60 -15.78 -17.33
N ILE A 514 20.98 -16.91 -17.70
CA ILE A 514 20.63 -17.26 -19.08
C ILE A 514 19.11 -17.18 -19.33
N LEU A 515 18.26 -17.30 -18.31
CA LEU A 515 16.80 -17.24 -18.46
C LEU A 515 16.30 -15.78 -18.47
N SER A 516 16.30 -15.16 -19.64
CA SER A 516 15.22 -14.25 -19.99
C SER A 516 13.95 -15.09 -20.12
N ASP A 517 13.10 -15.11 -19.09
CA ASP A 517 11.75 -15.62 -19.24
C ASP A 517 11.11 -14.88 -20.42
N SER A 518 10.82 -15.65 -21.45
CA SER A 518 10.24 -15.24 -22.71
C SER A 518 9.16 -14.17 -22.53
N HIS A 519 9.34 -13.04 -23.21
CA HIS A 519 8.47 -11.87 -23.31
C HIS A 519 7.07 -12.18 -23.85
N LYS A 520 6.27 -13.02 -23.18
CA LYS A 520 4.93 -13.35 -23.67
C LYS A 520 3.87 -12.32 -23.34
N ASN A 521 4.07 -11.41 -22.37
CA ASN A 521 3.00 -10.49 -21.94
C ASN A 521 3.45 -9.04 -21.63
N GLN A 522 4.52 -8.54 -22.25
CA GLN A 522 4.75 -7.08 -22.23
C GLN A 522 3.88 -6.41 -23.31
N PRO A 523 3.20 -5.29 -23.03
CA PRO A 523 2.56 -4.50 -24.08
C PRO A 523 3.68 -3.91 -24.96
N GLN A 524 3.92 -4.54 -26.11
CA GLN A 524 4.86 -4.05 -27.10
C GLN A 524 4.28 -2.80 -27.74
N THR A 525 5.00 -1.67 -27.64
CA THR A 525 4.82 -0.58 -28.60
C THR A 525 5.08 -1.15 -30.00
N SER A 526 4.10 -1.01 -30.90
CA SER A 526 4.13 -1.64 -32.21
C SER A 526 5.35 -1.16 -33.00
N ILE A 527 6.32 -2.04 -33.27
CA ILE A 527 7.42 -1.67 -34.17
C ILE A 527 6.86 -1.50 -35.57
N THR A 528 7.01 -0.29 -36.10
CA THR A 528 6.59 0.03 -37.46
C THR A 528 7.69 -0.33 -38.46
N ARG A 529 7.30 -0.57 -39.72
CA ARG A 529 8.24 -0.74 -40.84
C ARG A 529 9.26 0.38 -40.92
N LYS A 530 8.80 1.63 -40.73
CA LYS A 530 9.64 2.83 -40.73
C LYS A 530 10.67 2.83 -39.60
N SER A 531 10.33 2.32 -38.41
CA SER A 531 11.28 2.24 -37.29
C SER A 531 12.35 1.17 -37.49
N ALA A 532 12.04 -0.05 -37.96
CA ALA A 532 13.16 -0.99 -38.22
C ALA A 532 13.98 -0.61 -39.45
N GLN A 533 13.41 0.03 -40.47
CA GLN A 533 14.21 0.56 -41.56
C GLN A 533 15.24 1.56 -41.05
N LYS A 534 14.81 2.55 -40.23
CA LYS A 534 15.73 3.49 -39.59
C LYS A 534 16.78 2.79 -38.72
N TYR A 535 16.40 1.75 -37.98
CA TYR A 535 17.33 0.97 -37.16
C TYR A 535 18.40 0.27 -38.00
N LEU A 536 17.99 -0.43 -39.08
CA LEU A 536 18.91 -1.09 -39.99
C LEU A 536 19.81 -0.10 -40.75
N ASP A 537 19.31 1.09 -41.08
CA ASP A 537 20.09 2.18 -41.70
C ASP A 537 21.20 2.69 -40.78
N VAL A 538 20.92 2.82 -39.48
CA VAL A 538 21.93 3.22 -38.48
C VAL A 538 23.03 2.16 -38.39
N ILE A 539 22.66 0.88 -38.32
CA ILE A 539 23.64 -0.22 -38.30
C ILE A 539 24.46 -0.23 -39.59
N LEU A 540 23.83 -0.05 -40.76
CA LEU A 540 24.52 -0.03 -42.04
C LEU A 540 25.54 1.11 -42.11
N THR A 541 25.18 2.30 -41.61
CA THR A 541 26.10 3.43 -41.49
C THR A 541 27.32 3.07 -40.64
N LEU A 542 27.11 2.49 -39.46
CA LEU A 542 28.20 2.07 -38.56
C LEU A 542 29.10 1.00 -39.20
N VAL A 543 28.53 0.05 -39.96
CA VAL A 543 29.31 -0.95 -40.69
C VAL A 543 30.15 -0.33 -41.81
N ASN A 544 29.60 0.63 -42.57
CA ASN A 544 30.34 1.34 -43.62
C ASN A 544 31.47 2.22 -43.05
N ASP A 545 31.22 2.87 -41.91
CA ASP A 545 32.18 3.70 -41.20
C ASP A 545 33.34 2.86 -40.64
N LEU A 546 33.04 1.67 -40.12
CA LEU A 546 34.04 0.71 -39.66
C LEU A 546 34.85 0.18 -40.84
N GLU A 547 34.20 -0.24 -41.93
CA GLU A 547 34.89 -0.74 -43.12
C GLU A 547 35.84 0.31 -43.73
N SER A 548 35.40 1.57 -43.85
CA SER A 548 36.21 2.66 -44.41
C SER A 548 37.48 2.92 -43.61
N GLU A 549 37.43 2.79 -42.28
CA GLU A 549 38.62 2.89 -41.43
C GLU A 549 39.57 1.70 -41.63
N VAL A 550 39.01 0.51 -41.84
CA VAL A 550 39.77 -0.73 -41.99
C VAL A 550 40.43 -0.84 -43.36
N GLN A 551 39.78 -0.35 -44.43
CA GLN A 551 40.37 -0.32 -45.79
C GLN A 551 41.64 0.54 -45.87
N ASN A 552 41.80 1.50 -44.95
CA ASN A 552 42.98 2.36 -44.86
C ASN A 552 44.16 1.72 -44.10
N THR A 553 44.02 0.47 -43.63
CA THR A 553 45.07 -0.26 -42.89
C THR A 553 45.32 -1.64 -43.51
N GLN A 554 46.53 -1.89 -44.02
CA GLN A 554 46.87 -3.17 -44.66
C GLN A 554 47.45 -4.19 -43.65
N THR A 555 46.57 -5.00 -43.06
CA THR A 555 46.96 -6.14 -42.20
C THR A 555 46.05 -7.36 -42.44
N ASN A 556 46.52 -8.57 -42.13
CA ASN A 556 45.70 -9.79 -42.17
C ASN A 556 44.45 -9.73 -41.26
N GLN A 557 44.47 -8.90 -40.22
CA GLN A 557 43.31 -8.67 -39.36
C GLN A 557 42.29 -7.75 -40.03
N SER A 558 42.77 -6.78 -40.82
CA SER A 558 41.92 -5.94 -41.66
C SER A 558 41.10 -6.79 -42.63
N ASP A 559 41.70 -7.78 -43.30
CA ASP A 559 40.98 -8.66 -44.23
C ASP A 559 39.86 -9.47 -43.56
N LYS A 560 40.08 -9.96 -42.33
CA LYS A 560 39.03 -10.68 -41.58
C LYS A 560 37.90 -9.76 -41.14
N LEU A 561 38.23 -8.53 -40.74
CA LEU A 561 37.25 -7.53 -40.33
C LEU A 561 36.44 -7.01 -41.52
N LEU A 562 37.07 -6.83 -42.69
CA LEU A 562 36.39 -6.51 -43.94
C LEU A 562 35.41 -7.61 -44.35
N ARG A 563 35.81 -8.89 -44.23
CA ARG A 563 34.89 -10.02 -44.45
C ARG A 563 33.69 -9.99 -43.50
N LEU A 564 33.90 -9.67 -42.22
CA LEU A 564 32.79 -9.51 -41.27
C LEU A 564 31.87 -8.35 -41.67
N CYS A 565 32.42 -7.21 -42.09
CA CYS A 565 31.63 -6.09 -42.58
C CYS A 565 30.77 -6.50 -43.79
N ASP A 566 31.33 -7.23 -44.76
CA ASP A 566 30.58 -7.75 -45.90
C ASP A 566 29.48 -8.73 -45.49
N GLU A 567 29.77 -9.63 -44.56
CA GLU A 567 28.79 -10.58 -44.03
C GLU A 567 27.63 -9.88 -43.31
N LEU A 568 27.91 -8.81 -42.55
CA LEU A 568 26.88 -8.02 -41.86
C LEU A 568 26.05 -7.19 -42.85
N LYS A 569 26.68 -6.57 -43.85
CA LYS A 569 25.96 -5.88 -44.94
C LYS A 569 25.02 -6.80 -45.69
N ASN A 570 25.45 -8.04 -45.94
CA ASN A 570 24.61 -9.05 -46.58
C ASN A 570 23.41 -9.43 -45.71
N GLU A 571 23.59 -9.60 -44.39
CA GLU A 571 22.45 -9.83 -43.47
C GLU A 571 21.48 -8.64 -43.45
N ILE A 572 22.00 -7.42 -43.40
CA ILE A 572 21.19 -6.19 -43.42
C ILE A 572 20.40 -6.10 -44.74
N ARG A 573 21.06 -6.35 -45.88
CA ARG A 573 20.43 -6.35 -47.21
C ARG A 573 19.34 -7.42 -47.33
N ASN A 574 19.62 -8.64 -46.89
CA ASN A 574 18.64 -9.73 -46.89
C ASN A 574 17.43 -9.36 -46.02
N THR A 575 17.68 -8.79 -44.84
CA THR A 575 16.62 -8.31 -43.94
C THR A 575 15.80 -7.20 -44.60
N PHE A 576 16.43 -6.22 -45.27
CA PHE A 576 15.71 -5.20 -46.03
C PHE A 576 14.86 -5.79 -47.17
N ILE A 577 15.37 -6.79 -47.89
CA ILE A 577 14.63 -7.46 -48.97
C ILE A 577 13.40 -8.19 -48.38
N THR A 578 13.56 -8.90 -47.27
CA THR A 578 12.45 -9.56 -46.56
C THR A 578 11.42 -8.54 -46.09
N LEU A 579 11.85 -7.42 -45.48
CA LEU A 579 10.98 -6.32 -45.08
C LEU A 579 10.29 -5.61 -46.26
N ALA A 580 10.93 -5.62 -47.44
CA ALA A 580 10.40 -4.97 -48.65
C ALA A 580 9.34 -5.81 -49.38
N LYS A 581 9.47 -7.15 -49.36
CA LYS A 581 8.54 -8.10 -49.99
C LYS A 581 7.22 -8.23 -49.22
N GLU A 582 7.24 -7.95 -47.92
CA GLU A 582 6.09 -8.09 -47.04
C GLU A 582 5.27 -6.80 -46.97
N ASN A 583 4.36 -6.62 -47.93
CA ASN A 583 3.60 -5.38 -48.10
C ASN A 583 2.42 -5.19 -47.11
N ALA A 584 2.05 -6.21 -46.32
CA ALA A 584 0.92 -6.13 -45.39
C ALA A 584 1.06 -7.07 -44.15
N MET A 585 2.20 -7.05 -43.46
CA MET A 585 2.44 -8.00 -42.35
C MET A 585 2.12 -7.48 -40.94
N ASN A 586 1.57 -8.40 -40.15
CA ASN A 586 1.30 -8.33 -38.72
C ASN A 586 2.56 -7.89 -37.92
N PRO A 587 2.45 -6.97 -36.94
CA PRO A 587 3.56 -6.54 -36.07
C PRO A 587 4.37 -7.67 -35.44
N THR A 588 3.76 -8.82 -35.15
CA THR A 588 4.43 -10.00 -34.58
C THR A 588 5.47 -10.60 -35.54
N ILE A 589 5.17 -10.65 -36.84
CA ILE A 589 6.10 -11.20 -37.83
C ILE A 589 7.26 -10.23 -38.07
N PHE A 590 6.98 -8.93 -37.95
CA PHE A 590 8.01 -7.91 -38.01
C PHE A 590 9.00 -8.02 -36.85
N HIS A 591 8.51 -8.24 -35.62
CA HIS A 591 9.34 -8.53 -34.46
C HIS A 591 10.21 -9.79 -34.66
N LEU A 592 9.65 -10.82 -35.28
CA LEU A 592 10.38 -12.06 -35.57
C LEU A 592 11.55 -11.80 -36.54
N ILE A 593 11.31 -11.12 -37.66
CA ILE A 593 12.34 -10.80 -38.67
C ILE A 593 13.50 -9.99 -38.05
N VAL A 594 13.18 -8.97 -37.23
CA VAL A 594 14.20 -8.15 -36.57
C VAL A 594 14.96 -8.94 -35.51
N SER A 595 14.29 -9.84 -34.79
CA SER A 595 14.92 -10.72 -33.80
C SER A 595 15.87 -11.73 -34.44
N GLU A 596 15.50 -12.32 -35.58
CA GLU A 596 16.35 -13.25 -36.33
C GLU A 596 17.61 -12.56 -36.85
N PHE A 597 17.47 -11.36 -37.43
CA PHE A 597 18.61 -10.53 -37.82
C PHE A 597 19.58 -10.30 -36.66
N LYS A 598 19.07 -9.88 -35.49
CA LYS A 598 19.90 -9.63 -34.31
C LYS A 598 20.66 -10.86 -33.84
N ASN A 599 20.01 -12.02 -33.85
CA ASN A 599 20.63 -13.27 -33.46
C ASN A 599 21.77 -13.63 -34.41
N HIS A 600 21.52 -13.57 -35.73
CA HIS A 600 22.56 -13.86 -36.73
C HIS A 600 23.74 -12.88 -36.64
N ALA A 601 23.46 -11.59 -36.55
CA ALA A 601 24.49 -10.56 -36.44
C ALA A 601 25.32 -10.71 -35.15
N THR A 602 24.67 -11.01 -34.02
CA THR A 602 25.34 -11.22 -32.72
C THR A 602 26.25 -12.45 -32.76
N VAL A 603 25.81 -13.54 -33.38
CA VAL A 603 26.63 -14.74 -33.54
C VAL A 603 27.89 -14.44 -34.35
N LYS A 604 27.76 -13.71 -35.47
CA LYS A 604 28.91 -13.32 -36.30
C LYS A 604 29.90 -12.42 -35.53
N LEU A 605 29.40 -11.43 -34.81
CA LEU A 605 30.23 -10.52 -33.99
C LEU A 605 30.98 -11.27 -32.88
N ASN A 606 30.30 -12.16 -32.15
CA ASN A 606 30.91 -12.94 -31.08
C ASN A 606 31.94 -13.94 -31.61
N ASN A 607 31.64 -14.61 -32.74
CA ASN A 607 32.59 -15.51 -33.38
C ASN A 607 33.84 -14.76 -33.87
N PHE A 608 33.68 -13.56 -34.39
CA PHE A 608 34.82 -12.73 -34.77
C PHE A 608 35.66 -12.33 -33.56
N GLN A 609 35.03 -11.87 -32.48
CA GLN A 609 35.72 -11.46 -31.24
C GLN A 609 36.45 -12.64 -30.57
N ALA A 610 35.85 -13.82 -30.54
CA ALA A 610 36.48 -15.02 -29.98
C ALA A 610 37.75 -15.44 -30.75
N ASN A 611 37.84 -15.10 -32.04
CA ASN A 611 38.91 -15.54 -32.94
C ASN A 611 39.87 -14.41 -33.35
N SER A 612 39.75 -13.22 -32.76
CA SER A 612 40.55 -12.04 -33.08
C SER A 612 41.05 -11.39 -31.80
N SER A 613 42.34 -11.54 -31.49
CA SER A 613 42.89 -11.20 -30.16
C SER A 613 43.38 -9.77 -29.98
N ASN A 614 43.31 -8.89 -30.98
CA ASN A 614 43.55 -7.44 -30.83
C ASN A 614 42.99 -6.71 -32.07
N LEU A 615 42.01 -5.81 -31.87
CA LEU A 615 41.56 -4.88 -32.92
C LEU A 615 42.42 -3.60 -32.87
N ILE A 616 42.49 -2.88 -33.99
CA ILE A 616 43.22 -1.60 -34.04
C ILE A 616 42.50 -0.60 -33.10
N PRO A 617 43.20 0.16 -32.24
CA PRO A 617 42.58 0.96 -31.17
C PRO A 617 41.42 1.87 -31.61
N ASN A 618 41.51 2.53 -32.77
CA ASN A 618 40.43 3.39 -33.28
C ASN A 618 39.22 2.58 -33.79
N SER A 619 39.45 1.42 -34.41
CA SER A 619 38.39 0.52 -34.88
C SER A 619 37.64 -0.17 -33.74
N MET A 620 38.25 -0.26 -32.55
CA MET A 620 37.68 -0.92 -31.38
C MET A 620 36.47 -0.15 -30.84
N ASN A 621 36.53 1.18 -30.78
CA ASN A 621 35.40 2.02 -30.36
C ASN A 621 34.19 1.87 -31.29
N LYS A 622 34.40 1.88 -32.62
CA LYS A 622 33.30 1.69 -33.59
C LYS A 622 32.74 0.26 -33.58
N PHE A 623 33.59 -0.74 -33.41
CA PHE A 623 33.18 -2.13 -33.28
C PHE A 623 32.33 -2.36 -32.03
N ASP A 624 32.72 -1.78 -30.89
CA ASP A 624 31.97 -1.88 -29.64
C ASP A 624 30.62 -1.12 -29.71
N VAL A 625 30.59 0.05 -30.35
CA VAL A 625 29.35 0.80 -30.62
C VAL A 625 28.41 0.03 -31.56
N LEU A 626 28.95 -0.61 -32.61
CA LEU A 626 28.18 -1.46 -33.51
C LEU A 626 27.58 -2.65 -32.76
N LYS A 627 28.38 -3.33 -31.92
CA LYS A 627 27.93 -4.46 -31.11
C LYS A 627 26.83 -4.05 -30.14
N PHE A 628 27.01 -2.93 -29.44
CA PHE A 628 26.00 -2.38 -28.54
C PHE A 628 24.70 -2.03 -29.28
N THR A 629 24.79 -1.40 -30.45
CA THR A 629 23.63 -0.99 -31.26
C THR A 629 22.83 -2.18 -31.81
N ILE A 630 23.50 -3.27 -32.19
CA ILE A 630 22.83 -4.51 -32.62
C ILE A 630 22.11 -5.20 -31.44
N GLN A 631 22.66 -5.09 -30.23
CA GLN A 631 22.14 -5.75 -29.04
C GLN A 631 21.05 -4.95 -28.29
N SER A 632 20.96 -3.63 -28.51
CA SER A 632 19.99 -2.76 -27.83
C SER A 632 18.53 -3.01 -28.24
N SER A 633 17.58 -2.81 -27.32
CA SER A 633 16.15 -2.92 -27.59
C SER A 633 15.71 -1.89 -28.65
N VAL A 634 15.06 -2.34 -29.73
CA VAL A 634 14.70 -1.50 -30.90
C VAL A 634 13.71 -0.37 -30.55
N ASN A 635 13.06 -0.46 -29.38
CA ASN A 635 11.89 0.36 -29.06
C ASN A 635 12.18 1.66 -28.31
N GLU A 636 13.39 1.88 -27.80
CA GLU A 636 13.68 3.09 -27.00
C GLU A 636 14.57 4.12 -27.69
N SER A 637 15.09 3.83 -28.88
CA SER A 637 16.29 4.53 -29.36
C SER A 637 16.19 5.08 -30.78
N ILE A 638 15.01 5.43 -31.31
CA ILE A 638 14.94 6.06 -32.66
C ILE A 638 14.56 7.55 -32.58
N SER A 639 14.00 8.00 -31.46
CA SER A 639 13.73 9.42 -31.21
C SER A 639 14.92 10.13 -30.56
N ASN A 640 15.67 9.45 -29.67
CA ASN A 640 16.75 10.08 -28.88
C ASN A 640 18.17 9.84 -29.45
N SER A 641 18.38 8.81 -30.28
CA SER A 641 19.72 8.41 -30.70
C SER A 641 20.38 9.31 -31.75
N LYS A 642 19.61 10.09 -32.53
CA LYS A 642 20.22 10.96 -33.55
C LYS A 642 20.84 12.24 -32.96
N GLU A 643 20.36 12.73 -31.83
CA GLU A 643 20.96 13.89 -31.14
C GLU A 643 22.04 13.42 -30.16
N GLU A 644 21.79 12.41 -29.32
CA GLU A 644 22.76 11.96 -28.31
C GLU A 644 24.03 11.30 -28.88
N ILE A 645 23.93 10.60 -30.03
CA ILE A 645 25.11 10.01 -30.69
C ILE A 645 25.92 11.10 -31.40
N ASN A 646 25.26 12.08 -32.03
CA ASN A 646 25.96 13.21 -32.64
C ASN A 646 26.59 14.13 -31.59
N ASP A 647 25.97 14.28 -30.43
CA ASP A 647 26.50 15.05 -29.30
C ASP A 647 27.64 14.32 -28.58
N SER A 648 27.62 12.98 -28.52
CA SER A 648 28.75 12.18 -28.02
C SER A 648 29.96 12.22 -28.97
N ILE A 649 29.74 12.24 -30.29
CA ILE A 649 30.81 12.36 -31.29
C ILE A 649 31.38 13.80 -31.34
N ARG A 650 30.55 14.82 -31.08
CA ARG A 650 30.99 16.23 -31.02
C ARG A 650 31.70 16.59 -29.72
N SER A 651 31.28 16.02 -28.59
CA SER A 651 31.87 16.31 -27.27
C SER A 651 33.24 15.67 -27.02
N SER A 652 33.63 14.66 -27.80
CA SER A 652 34.97 14.05 -27.72
C SER A 652 36.06 14.84 -28.45
N ASN A 653 35.70 15.84 -29.27
CA ASN A 653 36.66 16.66 -30.01
C ASN A 653 36.47 18.15 -29.68
N THR A 654 37.30 18.64 -28.75
CA THR A 654 37.57 20.07 -28.44
C THR A 654 36.49 20.84 -27.65
N ALA A 655 36.82 21.30 -26.44
CA ALA A 655 36.01 22.28 -25.71
C ALA A 655 36.86 23.48 -25.25
N PRO A 656 36.48 24.72 -25.60
CA PRO A 656 36.94 25.94 -24.95
C PRO A 656 35.84 26.75 -24.23
N TYR A 657 36.30 27.64 -23.35
CA TYR A 657 35.58 28.40 -22.30
C TYR A 657 34.39 29.29 -22.75
N SER A 658 34.15 29.49 -24.05
CA SER A 658 33.04 30.31 -24.57
C SER A 658 31.68 29.61 -24.53
N MET A 659 31.64 28.27 -24.43
CA MET A 659 30.40 27.50 -24.28
C MET A 659 29.75 27.64 -22.88
N GLN A 660 30.46 28.16 -21.89
CA GLN A 660 29.89 28.43 -20.55
C GLN A 660 28.97 29.67 -20.52
N GLN A 661 29.06 30.57 -21.51
CA GLN A 661 28.20 31.77 -21.57
C GLN A 661 26.88 31.54 -22.32
N SER A 662 26.85 30.66 -23.33
CA SER A 662 25.62 30.30 -24.05
C SER A 662 24.64 29.52 -23.16
N LEU A 663 25.14 28.65 -22.27
CA LEU A 663 24.33 27.95 -21.28
C LEU A 663 23.66 28.87 -20.24
N ARG A 664 24.28 30.03 -19.91
CA ARG A 664 23.66 31.03 -19.02
C ARG A 664 22.55 31.85 -19.70
N SER A 665 22.60 32.02 -21.02
CA SER A 665 21.55 32.68 -21.80
C SER A 665 20.27 31.83 -21.86
N ASN A 666 20.42 30.53 -22.12
CA ASN A 666 19.29 29.61 -22.30
C ASN A 666 18.55 29.32 -20.97
N LEU A 667 19.26 29.35 -19.83
CA LEU A 667 18.65 29.24 -18.49
C LEU A 667 17.88 30.51 -18.05
N GLN A 668 18.18 31.67 -18.65
CA GLN A 668 17.48 32.93 -18.36
C GLN A 668 16.17 33.05 -19.17
N GLU A 669 16.11 32.51 -20.38
CA GLU A 669 14.88 32.40 -21.19
C GLU A 669 13.86 31.43 -20.57
N LEU A 670 14.31 30.25 -20.14
CA LEU A 670 13.45 29.26 -19.46
C LEU A 670 12.89 29.76 -18.11
N ARG A 671 13.61 30.67 -17.42
CA ARG A 671 13.13 31.31 -16.18
C ARG A 671 12.08 32.40 -16.46
N ASN A 672 12.08 33.01 -17.64
CA ASN A 672 11.10 34.02 -18.04
C ASN A 672 9.79 33.40 -18.57
N GLU A 673 9.85 32.22 -19.20
CA GLU A 673 8.64 31.47 -19.60
C GLU A 673 7.90 30.86 -18.41
N TYR A 674 8.61 30.45 -17.35
CA TYR A 674 7.99 29.94 -16.12
C TYR A 674 7.19 31.02 -15.36
N ILE A 675 7.60 32.30 -15.46
CA ILE A 675 6.90 33.47 -14.88
C ILE A 675 5.62 33.82 -15.68
N GLN A 676 5.52 33.41 -16.96
CA GLN A 676 4.30 33.60 -17.76
C GLN A 676 3.21 32.55 -17.49
N LEU A 677 3.54 31.43 -16.85
CA LEU A 677 2.58 30.38 -16.49
C LEU A 677 1.93 30.57 -15.09
N GLU A 678 2.40 31.55 -14.29
CA GLU A 678 1.85 31.88 -12.97
C GLU A 678 0.70 32.91 -12.97
N ASN A 679 0.29 33.45 -14.13
CA ASN A 679 -0.80 34.44 -14.22
C ASN A 679 -1.96 33.98 -15.10
N ILE A 680 -2.72 32.97 -14.66
CA ILE A 680 -4.06 32.68 -15.21
C ILE A 680 -5.04 32.41 -14.06
N THR A 681 -5.58 33.50 -13.50
CA THR A 681 -6.88 33.50 -12.79
C THR A 681 -7.82 34.44 -13.54
N PRO A 682 -9.05 34.00 -13.90
CA PRO A 682 -9.92 34.79 -14.75
C PRO A 682 -10.65 35.87 -13.94
N THR A 683 -10.61 37.13 -14.39
CA THR A 683 -11.54 38.19 -13.96
C THR A 683 -12.60 38.43 -15.05
N PRO A 684 -13.83 38.84 -14.67
CA PRO A 684 -15.03 38.67 -15.49
C PRO A 684 -15.20 39.74 -16.57
N ARG A 685 -15.94 39.37 -17.63
CA ARG A 685 -16.37 40.22 -18.73
C ARG A 685 -17.13 41.46 -18.24
N LYS A 686 -16.64 42.65 -18.62
CA LYS A 686 -17.45 43.86 -18.73
C LYS A 686 -18.25 43.82 -20.03
N ASN A 687 -19.54 44.13 -19.93
CA ASN A 687 -20.36 44.48 -21.07
C ASN A 687 -19.87 45.78 -21.73
N ARG A 688 -19.93 45.76 -23.07
CA ARG A 688 -19.77 46.88 -23.99
C ARG A 688 -20.78 48.01 -23.73
N LYS A 689 -20.37 49.24 -24.06
CA LYS A 689 -20.79 49.80 -25.35
C LYS A 689 -19.63 49.66 -26.33
#